data_AF-A0AA43JQN5-F1
#
_entry.id   AF-A0AA43JQN5-F1
#
_cell.length_a   1.000
_cell.length_b   1.000
_cell.length_c   1.000
_cell.angle_alpha   90.00
_cell.angle_beta   90.00
_cell.angle_gamma   90.00
#
_symmetry.space_group_name_H-M   'P 1'
#
loop_
_entity.id
_entity.type
_entity.pdbx_description
1 polymer ?
#
loop_
_entity_poly.entity_id
_entity_poly.type
_entity_poly.pdbx_seq_one_letter_code
_entity_poly.pdbx_strand_id
1 'polypeptide(L)'
;MSENPPGEIRRPPSRAVDFGLALLTLAFWLVVYSQKGRWHEGAMATALAGGALALAGRQAFVAGGRWKVALGAIWIFTLASAVMPPRVMEVNAGSIGSVPRQLPGPADTWASKEGPREISVPLAGGSSALVRLNLLESHDTLPPRLQVVAGDCDLGIIHVKRGGGSPPSRWQEQGRKSSYTIMVPAKCLDKERNQVALRPVEGSWIAIKNMVINPLPAPWELWRFIISPWNWLLFWISSGMVAARMIWGDGEGPGKRALVMHAGLGGVVLLGLMGVLTALAVYVEARAPWMTTTQDSWLPREMYGNGKFIHDQSLGWRLLPNHVALTQRSPDHEPEVFYVNNKQGFRALGTEMDFPSKGKAMLLGDSFCQGEFLSQEQTIASRMSSRLGGYVYNFGVLGYSTDQEYTVFMEWIHKVEVEWVALLFFPNDVMFIDQNQGHGFDKPWYEINDGRVDFARFHPLPREYVKAENAPILARSGPQAVYCCHTPRDVSVASRAMKKAAGYILGLYYPGRLGAQIVSDVKMTKIKMSSTHSDVSAELLENPEAYRPQFTAVFDFIARMNQVSVKRGIKFLAVFIPDIIQIYHPENPKLGNFRDMFMGMCAQNGLPCLDASGKLMEKTKLNDTYFIDDGHLSPFGAQVVGALISDEIEKR
;
A
#
# COMPACT_ATOMS: atom_id res chain seq x y z
N MET A 1 53.42 68.87 -43.16
CA MET A 1 53.36 67.81 -44.20
C MET A 1 54.71 67.11 -44.18
N SER A 2 54.88 65.81 -43.97
CA SER A 2 53.98 64.66 -44.02
C SER A 2 54.00 63.83 -42.74
N GLU A 3 52.89 63.12 -42.55
CA GLU A 3 52.51 62.31 -41.41
C GLU A 3 53.21 60.94 -41.39
N ASN A 4 53.59 60.47 -40.20
CA ASN A 4 53.97 59.08 -39.93
C ASN A 4 52.71 58.26 -39.59
N PRO A 5 52.58 57.01 -40.07
CA PRO A 5 51.45 56.15 -39.71
C PRO A 5 51.57 55.62 -38.26
N PRO A 6 50.45 55.30 -37.59
CA PRO A 6 50.42 54.99 -36.17
C PRO A 6 50.87 53.55 -35.87
N GLY A 7 51.55 53.41 -34.74
CA GLY A 7 52.16 52.18 -34.24
C GLY A 7 51.16 51.05 -33.99
N GLU A 8 51.57 49.87 -34.43
CA GLU A 8 50.94 48.58 -34.20
C GLU A 8 50.98 48.23 -32.70
N ILE A 9 49.82 48.25 -32.03
CA ILE A 9 49.69 47.77 -30.64
C ILE A 9 49.78 46.24 -30.66
N ARG A 10 50.98 45.71 -30.36
CA ARG A 10 51.17 44.28 -30.07
C ARG A 10 50.34 43.89 -28.85
N ARG A 11 49.24 43.15 -29.07
CA ARG A 11 48.49 42.51 -27.97
C ARG A 11 49.40 41.46 -27.30
N PRO A 12 49.46 41.41 -25.95
CA PRO A 12 50.23 40.39 -25.27
C PRO A 12 49.66 38.99 -25.57
N PRO A 13 50.50 37.95 -25.62
CA PRO A 13 50.06 36.59 -25.90
C PRO A 13 49.10 36.10 -24.82
N SER A 14 48.07 35.37 -25.24
CA SER A 14 46.90 34.88 -24.49
C SER A 14 47.18 33.85 -23.39
N ARG A 15 48.31 33.94 -22.67
CA ARG A 15 48.71 32.98 -21.63
C ARG A 15 47.66 32.80 -20.52
N ALA A 16 46.82 33.81 -20.27
CA ALA A 16 45.72 33.72 -19.30
C ALA A 16 44.54 32.85 -19.77
N VAL A 17 44.27 32.80 -21.08
CA VAL A 17 43.21 31.96 -21.66
C VAL A 17 43.67 30.49 -21.68
N ASP A 18 44.94 30.25 -22.04
CA ASP A 18 45.52 28.92 -22.06
C ASP A 18 45.62 28.31 -20.65
N PHE A 19 45.93 29.13 -19.64
CA PHE A 19 45.94 28.70 -18.23
C PHE A 19 44.55 28.35 -17.69
N GLY A 20 43.53 29.13 -18.07
CA GLY A 20 42.13 28.83 -17.70
C GLY A 20 41.60 27.56 -18.34
N LEU A 21 41.98 27.30 -19.61
CA LEU A 21 41.60 26.07 -20.31
C LEU A 21 42.28 24.84 -19.68
N ALA A 22 43.57 24.95 -19.32
CA ALA A 22 44.30 23.87 -18.65
C ALA A 22 43.69 23.51 -17.28
N LEU A 23 43.26 24.50 -16.49
CA LEU A 23 42.58 24.26 -15.22
C LEU A 23 41.20 23.59 -15.40
N LEU A 24 40.45 23.96 -16.44
CA LEU A 24 39.17 23.33 -16.77
C LEU A 24 39.36 21.86 -17.21
N THR A 25 40.38 21.58 -18.02
CA THR A 25 40.71 20.21 -18.44
C THR A 25 41.18 19.36 -17.27
N LEU A 26 41.97 19.93 -16.34
CA LEU A 26 42.40 19.24 -15.12
C LEU A 26 41.23 18.94 -14.18
N ALA A 27 40.32 19.90 -13.97
CA ALA A 27 39.13 19.70 -13.15
C ALA A 27 38.21 18.62 -13.74
N PHE A 28 38.02 18.62 -15.07
CA PHE A 28 37.28 17.57 -15.78
C PHE A 28 37.92 16.20 -15.59
N TRP A 29 39.24 16.08 -15.74
CA TRP A 29 39.96 14.83 -15.53
C TRP A 29 39.91 14.34 -14.07
N LEU A 30 39.95 15.24 -13.07
CA LEU A 30 39.82 14.87 -11.66
C LEU A 30 38.42 14.35 -11.33
N VAL A 31 37.38 14.93 -11.92
CA VAL A 31 35.99 14.42 -11.81
C VAL A 31 35.87 13.03 -12.43
N VAL A 32 36.40 12.83 -13.64
CA VAL A 32 36.41 11.53 -14.33
C VAL A 32 37.24 10.49 -13.57
N TYR A 33 38.39 10.88 -13.00
CA TYR A 33 39.27 9.99 -12.24
C TYR A 33 38.64 9.57 -10.89
N SER A 34 37.87 10.46 -10.25
CA SER A 34 37.16 10.15 -9.00
C SER A 34 36.09 9.04 -9.13
N GLN A 35 35.61 8.78 -10.35
CA GLN A 35 34.63 7.72 -10.61
C GLN A 35 35.23 6.30 -10.52
N LYS A 36 36.55 6.15 -10.34
CA LYS A 36 37.24 4.84 -10.23
C LYS A 36 37.48 4.35 -8.79
N GLY A 37 36.69 4.78 -7.80
CA GLY A 37 36.52 4.02 -6.55
C GLY A 37 37.26 4.49 -5.29
N ARG A 38 37.72 5.75 -5.22
CA ARG A 38 38.26 6.34 -3.98
C ARG A 38 37.56 7.66 -3.63
N TRP A 39 36.48 7.57 -2.87
CA TRP A 39 35.55 8.69 -2.61
C TRP A 39 36.16 9.83 -1.78
N HIS A 40 37.02 9.52 -0.79
CA HIS A 40 37.67 10.53 0.05
C HIS A 40 38.67 11.41 -0.73
N GLU A 41 39.35 10.83 -1.72
CA GLU A 41 40.29 11.56 -2.58
C GLU A 41 39.54 12.43 -3.60
N GLY A 42 38.41 11.96 -4.13
CA GLY A 42 37.57 12.72 -5.06
C GLY A 42 36.85 13.91 -4.45
N ALA A 43 36.30 13.76 -3.24
CA ALA A 43 35.65 14.87 -2.53
C ALA A 43 36.67 15.96 -2.14
N MET A 44 37.86 15.55 -1.69
CA MET A 44 38.95 16.48 -1.36
C MET A 44 39.51 17.16 -2.63
N ALA A 45 39.67 16.44 -3.73
CA ALA A 45 40.07 17.01 -5.02
C ALA A 45 39.03 18.01 -5.56
N THR A 46 37.74 17.73 -5.39
CA THR A 46 36.65 18.63 -5.81
C THR A 46 36.60 19.89 -4.93
N ALA A 47 36.79 19.74 -3.62
CA ALA A 47 36.88 20.89 -2.70
C ALA A 47 38.13 21.75 -2.96
N LEU A 48 39.28 21.13 -3.24
CA LEU A 48 40.52 21.81 -3.60
C LEU A 48 40.42 22.51 -4.97
N ALA A 49 39.80 21.87 -5.96
CA ALA A 49 39.55 22.47 -7.27
C ALA A 49 38.55 23.65 -7.17
N GLY A 50 37.49 23.49 -6.39
CA GLY A 50 36.54 24.57 -6.09
C GLY A 50 37.18 25.73 -5.34
N GLY A 51 38.03 25.44 -4.36
CA GLY A 51 38.81 26.44 -3.62
C GLY A 51 39.81 27.18 -4.50
N ALA A 52 40.54 26.46 -5.37
CA ALA A 52 41.48 27.05 -6.33
C ALA A 52 40.76 27.92 -7.37
N LEU A 53 39.60 27.49 -7.87
CA LEU A 53 38.76 28.28 -8.79
C LEU A 53 38.15 29.51 -8.12
N ALA A 54 37.76 29.40 -6.84
CA ALA A 54 37.27 30.56 -6.07
C ALA A 54 38.40 31.57 -5.81
N LEU A 55 39.62 31.10 -5.51
CA LEU A 55 40.79 31.97 -5.31
C LEU A 55 41.22 32.65 -6.62
N ALA A 56 41.25 31.91 -7.74
CA ALA A 56 41.50 32.43 -9.07
C ALA A 56 40.41 33.41 -9.52
N GLY A 57 39.15 33.11 -9.21
CA GLY A 57 38.01 34.01 -9.44
C GLY A 57 38.12 35.31 -8.63
N ARG A 58 38.55 35.23 -7.36
CA ARG A 58 38.78 36.39 -6.50
C ARG A 58 39.94 37.27 -7.01
N GLN A 59 41.05 36.68 -7.44
CA GLN A 59 42.17 37.44 -8.03
C GLN A 59 41.80 38.06 -9.38
N ALA A 60 41.02 37.34 -10.22
CA ALA A 60 40.50 37.88 -11.48
C ALA A 60 39.51 39.03 -11.26
N PHE A 61 38.69 38.98 -10.20
CA PHE A 61 37.73 40.02 -9.83
C PHE A 61 38.44 41.30 -9.36
N VAL A 62 39.52 41.18 -8.57
CA VAL A 62 40.34 42.32 -8.14
C VAL A 62 41.12 42.95 -9.31
N ALA A 63 41.42 42.17 -10.36
CA ALA A 63 42.13 42.64 -11.56
C ALA A 63 41.21 43.19 -12.68
N GLY A 64 39.92 43.47 -12.40
CA GLY A 64 38.98 43.99 -13.41
C GLY A 64 38.55 42.96 -14.47
N GLY A 65 38.81 41.67 -14.23
CA GLY A 65 38.44 40.55 -15.09
C GLY A 65 36.96 40.20 -14.99
N ARG A 66 36.29 40.19 -16.15
CA ARG A 66 34.85 40.00 -16.37
C ARG A 66 34.27 38.75 -15.66
N TRP A 67 33.01 38.88 -15.20
CA TRP A 67 32.03 37.91 -14.65
C TRP A 67 32.02 36.44 -15.15
N LYS A 68 32.77 36.11 -16.20
CA LYS A 68 32.83 34.78 -16.84
C LYS A 68 33.42 33.70 -15.93
N VAL A 69 34.35 34.05 -15.03
CA VAL A 69 34.98 33.07 -14.12
C VAL A 69 34.03 32.66 -12.98
N ALA A 70 33.25 33.61 -12.44
CA ALA A 70 32.23 33.32 -11.43
C ALA A 70 31.09 32.44 -11.99
N LEU A 71 30.64 32.73 -13.23
CA LEU A 71 29.66 31.89 -13.92
C LEU A 71 30.20 30.49 -14.21
N GLY A 72 31.48 30.34 -14.56
CA GLY A 72 32.14 29.05 -14.74
C GLY A 72 32.17 28.20 -13.46
N ALA A 73 32.46 28.82 -12.31
CA ALA A 73 32.43 28.14 -11.02
C ALA A 73 31.02 27.67 -10.62
N ILE A 74 29.99 28.50 -10.84
CA ILE A 74 28.59 28.14 -10.65
C ILE A 74 28.17 27.01 -11.62
N TRP A 75 28.67 27.03 -12.85
CA TRP A 75 28.46 25.99 -13.86
C TRP A 75 28.99 24.63 -13.41
N ILE A 76 30.22 24.57 -12.92
CA ILE A 76 30.86 23.33 -12.45
C ILE A 76 30.13 22.78 -11.22
N PHE A 77 29.74 23.64 -10.29
CA PHE A 77 29.02 23.24 -9.08
C PHE A 77 27.62 22.67 -9.41
N THR A 78 26.90 23.30 -10.36
CA THR A 78 25.58 22.84 -10.81
C THR A 78 25.67 21.52 -11.57
N LEU A 79 26.66 21.35 -12.45
CA LEU A 79 26.88 20.08 -13.17
C LEU A 79 27.25 18.93 -12.22
N ALA A 80 28.14 19.18 -11.25
CA ALA A 80 28.55 18.18 -10.26
C ALA A 80 27.37 17.71 -9.38
N SER A 81 26.40 18.59 -9.14
CA SER A 81 25.19 18.31 -8.36
C SER A 81 24.12 17.52 -9.14
N ALA A 82 24.07 17.68 -10.47
CA ALA A 82 23.01 17.13 -11.31
C ALA A 82 23.29 15.72 -11.87
N VAL A 83 24.54 15.26 -11.83
CA VAL A 83 24.96 13.98 -12.45
C VAL A 83 24.87 12.78 -11.48
N MET A 84 24.40 12.95 -10.24
CA MET A 84 24.29 11.84 -9.29
C MET A 84 22.82 11.37 -9.13
N PRO A 85 22.37 10.32 -9.84
CA PRO A 85 21.06 9.74 -9.59
C PRO A 85 21.00 9.14 -8.17
N PRO A 86 19.82 9.12 -7.50
CA PRO A 86 19.65 8.38 -6.26
C PRO A 86 20.00 6.91 -6.53
N ARG A 87 20.99 6.40 -5.78
CA ARG A 87 21.33 4.98 -5.85
C ARG A 87 20.19 4.18 -5.25
N VAL A 88 19.35 3.59 -6.10
CA VAL A 88 18.71 2.33 -5.74
C VAL A 88 19.84 1.31 -5.68
N MET A 89 20.32 1.03 -4.46
CA MET A 89 21.13 -0.17 -4.25
C MET A 89 20.18 -1.35 -4.33
N GLU A 90 19.82 -1.72 -5.56
CA GLU A 90 19.43 -3.08 -5.80
C GLU A 90 20.69 -3.89 -5.53
N VAL A 91 20.75 -4.43 -4.32
CA VAL A 91 21.66 -5.51 -4.00
C VAL A 91 21.13 -6.71 -4.78
N ASN A 92 21.37 -6.68 -6.10
CA ASN A 92 21.26 -7.86 -6.91
C ASN A 92 22.24 -8.86 -6.32
N ALA A 93 21.76 -10.10 -6.17
CA ALA A 93 22.43 -11.25 -5.57
C ALA A 93 23.89 -11.51 -6.02
N GLY A 94 24.41 -10.76 -7.00
CA GLY A 94 25.80 -10.82 -7.45
C GLY A 94 26.80 -9.88 -6.74
N SER A 95 26.38 -8.81 -6.03
CA SER A 95 27.35 -7.85 -5.42
C SER A 95 27.61 -8.04 -3.92
N ILE A 96 26.77 -8.81 -3.22
CA ILE A 96 27.15 -9.50 -1.98
C ILE A 96 27.47 -10.92 -2.42
N GLY A 97 28.74 -11.31 -2.40
CA GLY A 97 29.12 -12.70 -2.69
C GLY A 97 28.26 -13.66 -1.85
N SER A 98 27.43 -14.47 -2.52
CA SER A 98 26.56 -15.55 -2.00
C SER A 98 25.27 -15.17 -1.25
N VAL A 99 24.18 -14.84 -1.95
CA VAL A 99 22.79 -15.19 -1.54
C VAL A 99 22.04 -15.53 -2.84
N PRO A 100 21.69 -16.80 -3.11
CA PRO A 100 20.83 -17.64 -2.28
C PRO A 100 21.55 -18.24 -1.06
N ARG A 101 21.04 -17.96 0.15
CA ARG A 101 21.52 -18.57 1.40
C ARG A 101 20.38 -19.28 2.11
N GLN A 102 20.69 -20.47 2.58
CA GLN A 102 19.94 -21.08 3.66
C GLN A 102 20.46 -20.52 4.97
N LEU A 103 19.54 -20.04 5.79
CA LEU A 103 19.83 -19.61 7.14
C LEU A 103 19.22 -20.67 8.08
N PRO A 104 20.06 -21.46 8.77
CA PRO A 104 19.58 -22.52 9.64
C PRO A 104 18.93 -21.94 10.90
N GLY A 105 17.81 -22.54 11.32
CA GLY A 105 17.16 -22.19 12.57
C GLY A 105 17.78 -22.93 13.78
N PRO A 106 17.43 -22.56 15.02
CA PRO A 106 17.93 -23.25 16.20
C PRO A 106 17.57 -24.74 16.28
N ALA A 107 16.50 -25.17 15.59
CA ALA A 107 16.10 -26.57 15.52
C ALA A 107 17.00 -27.41 14.58
N ASP A 108 17.80 -26.77 13.72
CA ASP A 108 18.66 -27.45 12.73
C ASP A 108 20.01 -27.85 13.31
N THR A 109 20.03 -28.99 14.01
CA THR A 109 21.27 -29.56 14.57
C THR A 109 22.34 -29.84 13.52
N TRP A 110 21.95 -30.15 12.28
CA TRP A 110 22.83 -30.40 11.14
C TRP A 110 23.69 -29.19 10.76
N ALA A 111 23.22 -27.97 11.05
CA ALA A 111 23.92 -26.73 10.71
C ALA A 111 24.75 -26.17 11.87
N SER A 112 24.72 -26.82 13.04
CA SER A 112 25.33 -26.32 14.28
C SER A 112 26.86 -26.15 14.23
N LYS A 113 27.54 -26.71 13.22
CA LYS A 113 29.02 -26.76 13.16
C LYS A 113 29.69 -25.82 12.16
N GLU A 114 29.05 -25.38 11.07
CA GLU A 114 29.79 -24.71 9.97
C GLU A 114 29.09 -23.52 9.26
N GLY A 115 27.92 -23.06 9.73
CA GLY A 115 27.17 -21.99 9.04
C GLY A 115 27.00 -20.69 9.87
N PRO A 116 26.98 -19.50 9.23
CA PRO A 116 26.59 -18.28 9.90
C PRO A 116 25.11 -18.35 10.34
N ARG A 117 24.85 -18.19 11.64
CA ARG A 117 23.49 -18.11 12.21
C ARG A 117 22.85 -16.72 12.07
N GLU A 118 23.56 -15.80 11.44
CA GLU A 118 23.13 -14.42 11.24
C GLU A 118 23.52 -13.98 9.84
N ILE A 119 22.61 -13.29 9.16
CA ILE A 119 22.91 -12.59 7.92
C ILE A 119 22.85 -11.10 8.22
N SER A 120 24.01 -10.45 8.20
CA SER A 120 24.15 -9.01 8.38
C SER A 120 24.43 -8.37 7.02
N VAL A 121 23.60 -7.42 6.62
CA VAL A 121 23.75 -6.67 5.37
C VAL A 121 24.07 -5.22 5.70
N PRO A 122 25.23 -4.68 5.25
CA PRO A 122 25.57 -3.29 5.50
C PRO A 122 24.60 -2.35 4.76
N LEU A 123 24.24 -1.27 5.43
CA LEU A 123 23.43 -0.18 4.91
C LEU A 123 24.33 0.98 4.50
N ALA A 124 24.15 1.46 3.27
CA ALA A 124 24.85 2.66 2.80
C ALA A 124 24.08 3.90 3.26
N GLY A 125 24.56 4.57 4.32
CA GLY A 125 24.06 5.87 4.79
C GLY A 125 23.34 5.81 6.15
N GLY A 126 23.28 6.96 6.82
CA GLY A 126 22.64 7.12 8.14
C GLY A 126 21.19 7.63 8.08
N SER A 127 20.49 7.43 6.95
CA SER A 127 19.08 7.75 6.82
C SER A 127 18.22 6.49 6.93
N SER A 128 16.94 6.62 7.30
CA SER A 128 16.01 5.49 7.40
C SER A 128 16.06 4.62 6.13
N ALA A 129 15.76 3.32 6.23
CA ALA A 129 15.75 2.41 5.09
C ALA A 129 14.50 1.54 5.05
N LEU A 130 14.09 1.13 3.85
CA LEU A 130 13.07 0.12 3.65
C LEU A 130 13.75 -1.17 3.17
N VAL A 131 13.69 -2.22 3.98
CA VAL A 131 14.27 -3.52 3.69
C VAL A 131 13.17 -4.46 3.25
N ARG A 132 13.23 -4.94 2.00
CA ARG A 132 12.34 -5.98 1.47
C ARG A 132 13.09 -7.31 1.44
N LEU A 133 12.64 -8.25 2.25
CA LEU A 133 13.16 -9.61 2.34
C LEU A 133 12.27 -10.53 1.51
N ASN A 134 12.81 -11.13 0.45
CA ASN A 134 12.11 -12.13 -0.33
C ASN A 134 12.65 -13.51 0.00
N LEU A 135 11.75 -14.37 0.47
CA LEU A 135 12.02 -15.75 0.82
C LEU A 135 11.54 -16.67 -0.29
N LEU A 136 12.25 -17.78 -0.46
CA LEU A 136 11.86 -18.83 -1.40
C LEU A 136 11.25 -20.02 -0.71
N GLU A 137 11.68 -20.39 0.49
CA GLU A 137 11.13 -21.56 1.18
C GLU A 137 11.38 -21.43 2.67
N SER A 138 10.57 -22.10 3.46
CA SER A 138 10.78 -22.32 4.89
C SER A 138 10.39 -23.76 5.24
N HIS A 139 10.75 -24.20 6.45
CA HIS A 139 10.29 -25.49 6.92
C HIS A 139 8.74 -25.51 7.05
N ASP A 140 8.12 -26.63 6.68
CA ASP A 140 6.67 -26.84 6.69
C ASP A 140 6.08 -26.98 8.10
N THR A 141 6.69 -27.80 8.95
CA THR A 141 6.23 -28.08 10.31
C THR A 141 6.81 -27.14 11.37
N LEU A 142 8.03 -26.63 11.16
CA LEU A 142 8.74 -25.77 12.10
C LEU A 142 9.25 -24.48 11.43
N PRO A 143 8.36 -23.62 10.90
CA PRO A 143 8.77 -22.39 10.23
C PRO A 143 9.58 -21.49 11.18
N PRO A 144 10.68 -20.88 10.72
CA PRO A 144 11.52 -20.05 11.56
C PRO A 144 10.86 -18.76 12.01
N ARG A 145 11.31 -18.26 13.15
CA ARG A 145 11.09 -16.88 13.57
C ARG A 145 12.38 -16.11 13.41
N LEU A 146 12.35 -15.03 12.64
CA LEU A 146 13.52 -14.21 12.36
C LEU A 146 13.44 -12.90 13.13
N GLN A 147 14.30 -12.72 14.12
CA GLN A 147 14.53 -11.41 14.72
C GLN A 147 15.27 -10.52 13.71
N VAL A 148 14.79 -9.29 13.54
CA VAL A 148 15.40 -8.29 12.69
C VAL A 148 16.03 -7.22 13.57
N VAL A 149 17.34 -7.03 13.43
CA VAL A 149 18.09 -6.05 14.21
C VAL A 149 18.73 -5.04 13.26
N ALA A 150 18.74 -3.77 13.61
CA ALA A 150 19.50 -2.74 12.90
C ALA A 150 20.32 -1.92 13.91
N GLY A 151 21.64 -1.99 13.80
CA GLY A 151 22.53 -1.49 14.86
C GLY A 151 22.19 -2.15 16.20
N ASP A 152 21.82 -1.33 17.19
CA ASP A 152 21.36 -1.79 18.53
C ASP A 152 19.83 -1.84 18.66
N CYS A 153 19.07 -1.47 17.62
CA CYS A 153 17.62 -1.55 17.64
C CYS A 153 17.12 -2.95 17.30
N ASP A 154 16.31 -3.52 18.18
CA ASP A 154 15.41 -4.62 17.82
C ASP A 154 14.21 -4.05 17.04
N LEU A 155 14.10 -4.43 15.76
CA LEU A 155 12.99 -4.02 14.89
C LEU A 155 11.79 -4.98 14.97
N GLY A 156 11.92 -6.06 15.74
CA GLY A 156 10.89 -7.07 15.97
C GLY A 156 11.19 -8.41 15.32
N ILE A 157 10.22 -9.32 15.46
CA ILE A 157 10.32 -10.71 14.99
C ILE A 157 9.39 -10.92 13.80
N ILE A 158 9.93 -11.45 12.71
CA ILE A 158 9.18 -11.92 11.55
C ILE A 158 8.77 -13.37 11.78
N HIS A 159 7.46 -13.61 11.73
CA HIS A 159 6.88 -14.94 11.69
C HIS A 159 6.84 -15.40 10.23
N VAL A 160 7.72 -16.33 9.88
CA VAL A 160 7.83 -16.83 8.52
C VAL A 160 6.63 -17.75 8.25
N LYS A 161 5.96 -17.56 7.10
CA LYS A 161 4.86 -18.45 6.68
C LYS A 161 5.39 -19.88 6.53
N ARG A 162 4.55 -20.88 6.80
CA ARG A 162 4.90 -22.29 6.52
C ARG A 162 5.21 -22.49 5.04
N GLY A 163 6.34 -23.13 4.79
CA GLY A 163 6.80 -23.46 3.46
C GLY A 163 6.20 -24.77 2.94
N GLY A 164 6.66 -25.21 1.77
CA GLY A 164 6.23 -26.45 1.14
C GLY A 164 6.96 -27.70 1.66
N GLY A 165 7.93 -27.55 2.56
CA GLY A 165 8.73 -28.67 3.06
C GLY A 165 9.73 -29.20 2.02
N SER A 166 10.03 -28.41 0.98
CA SER A 166 11.02 -28.81 -0.02
C SER A 166 12.34 -29.11 0.66
N PRO A 167 13.02 -30.23 0.33
CA PRO A 167 14.30 -30.54 0.95
C PRO A 167 15.31 -29.39 0.71
N PRO A 168 16.29 -29.18 1.61
CA PRO A 168 17.30 -28.13 1.49
C PRO A 168 18.08 -28.11 0.16
N SER A 169 18.06 -29.18 -0.62
CA SER A 169 18.68 -29.21 -1.95
C SER A 169 17.80 -28.67 -3.09
N ARG A 170 16.48 -28.51 -2.90
CA ARG A 170 15.51 -28.23 -3.98
C ARG A 170 14.67 -26.96 -3.81
N TRP A 171 14.86 -26.20 -2.74
CA TRP A 171 14.08 -24.99 -2.46
C TRP A 171 14.14 -23.90 -3.55
N GLN A 172 15.19 -23.87 -4.38
CA GLN A 172 15.30 -22.87 -5.45
C GLN A 172 14.24 -23.08 -6.54
N GLU A 173 13.85 -24.34 -6.78
CA GLU A 173 12.91 -24.73 -7.83
C GLU A 173 11.49 -24.85 -7.28
N GLN A 174 11.34 -25.40 -6.07
CA GLN A 174 10.05 -25.83 -5.52
C GLN A 174 9.56 -24.97 -4.35
N GLY A 175 10.40 -24.01 -3.91
CA GLY A 175 10.12 -23.22 -2.72
C GLY A 175 8.87 -22.34 -2.83
N ARG A 176 8.09 -22.33 -1.74
CA ARG A 176 6.98 -21.37 -1.57
C ARG A 176 7.49 -19.95 -1.30
N LYS A 177 7.30 -19.06 -2.28
CA LYS A 177 7.70 -17.65 -2.20
C LYS A 177 6.92 -16.88 -1.13
N SER A 178 7.62 -16.08 -0.34
CA SER A 178 7.01 -15.07 0.55
C SER A 178 7.86 -13.79 0.58
N SER A 179 7.24 -12.65 0.89
CA SER A 179 7.91 -11.35 0.89
C SER A 179 7.54 -10.55 2.14
N TYR A 180 8.53 -9.92 2.75
CA TYR A 180 8.39 -9.14 3.97
C TYR A 180 9.03 -7.77 3.77
N THR A 181 8.34 -6.71 4.19
CA THR A 181 8.89 -5.35 4.15
C THR A 181 9.02 -4.80 5.56
N ILE A 182 10.22 -4.30 5.87
CA ILE A 182 10.64 -3.84 7.19
C ILE A 182 11.13 -2.40 7.06
N MET A 183 10.66 -1.52 7.94
CA MET A 183 11.15 -0.15 8.03
C MET A 183 12.25 -0.08 9.08
N VAL A 184 13.40 0.46 8.70
CA VAL A 184 14.55 0.70 9.58
C VAL A 184 14.59 2.20 9.90
N PRO A 185 14.25 2.62 11.13
CA PRO A 185 14.30 4.03 11.51
C PRO A 185 15.73 4.57 11.48
N ALA A 186 15.92 5.83 11.09
CA ALA A 186 17.24 6.49 11.10
C ALA A 186 17.95 6.43 12.46
N LYS A 187 17.22 6.46 13.58
CA LYS A 187 17.80 6.34 14.94
C LYS A 187 18.49 5.00 15.20
N CYS A 188 18.20 3.98 14.39
CA CYS A 188 18.79 2.65 14.47
C CYS A 188 20.04 2.50 13.60
N LEU A 189 20.44 3.59 12.93
CA LEU A 189 21.53 3.64 11.98
C LEU A 189 22.56 4.65 12.47
N ASP A 190 23.63 4.16 13.09
CA ASP A 190 24.77 4.96 13.50
C ASP A 190 25.94 4.81 12.52
N LYS A 191 26.90 5.74 12.57
CA LYS A 191 28.02 5.76 11.60
C LYS A 191 28.89 4.51 11.64
N GLU A 192 28.88 3.74 12.72
CA GLU A 192 29.76 2.59 12.95
C GLU A 192 29.05 1.24 12.74
N ARG A 193 27.70 1.20 12.81
CA ARG A 193 26.89 -0.02 12.83
C ARG A 193 25.69 0.06 11.88
N ASN A 194 25.90 0.65 10.71
CA ASN A 194 24.92 0.65 9.62
C ASN A 194 24.79 -0.75 9.00
N GLN A 195 24.11 -1.67 9.68
CA GLN A 195 23.79 -2.98 9.13
C GLN A 195 22.42 -3.47 9.62
N VAL A 196 21.75 -4.26 8.78
CA VAL A 196 20.54 -4.99 9.14
C VAL A 196 20.89 -6.45 9.26
N ALA A 197 20.63 -7.02 10.42
CA ALA A 197 20.86 -8.41 10.75
C ALA A 197 19.55 -9.19 10.82
N LEU A 198 19.54 -10.39 10.23
CA LEU A 198 18.50 -11.39 10.40
C LEU A 198 19.03 -12.53 11.25
N ARG A 199 18.37 -12.80 12.38
CA ARG A 199 18.73 -13.85 13.34
C ARG A 199 17.56 -14.81 13.54
N PRO A 200 17.70 -16.10 13.20
CA PRO A 200 16.71 -17.11 13.55
C PRO A 200 16.73 -17.31 15.07
N VAL A 201 15.61 -17.01 15.73
CA VAL A 201 15.46 -17.17 17.19
C VAL A 201 14.71 -18.45 17.56
N GLU A 202 13.89 -18.98 16.65
CA GLU A 202 13.14 -20.23 16.81
C GLU A 202 12.93 -20.91 15.43
N GLY A 203 12.53 -22.19 15.45
CA GLY A 203 12.19 -22.97 14.26
C GLY A 203 13.40 -23.54 13.51
N SER A 204 13.13 -24.06 12.31
CA SER A 204 14.11 -24.68 11.41
C SER A 204 14.53 -23.69 10.30
N TRP A 205 15.06 -24.18 9.17
CA TRP A 205 15.79 -23.38 8.21
C TRP A 205 14.88 -22.55 7.32
N ILE A 206 15.46 -21.52 6.72
CA ILE A 206 14.82 -20.66 5.74
C ILE A 206 15.73 -20.43 4.55
N ALA A 207 15.14 -20.35 3.36
CA ALA A 207 15.85 -19.98 2.16
C ALA A 207 15.52 -18.54 1.74
N ILE A 208 16.53 -17.68 1.74
CA ILE A 208 16.41 -16.29 1.32
C ILE A 208 16.76 -16.19 -0.15
N LYS A 209 15.81 -15.70 -0.96
CA LYS A 209 16.02 -15.44 -2.38
C LYS A 209 16.89 -14.23 -2.61
N ASN A 210 16.46 -13.10 -2.04
CA ASN A 210 17.18 -11.84 -2.08
C ASN A 210 16.67 -10.91 -0.97
N MET A 211 17.46 -9.87 -0.71
CA MET A 211 17.11 -8.78 0.18
C MET A 211 17.35 -7.47 -0.58
N VAL A 212 16.31 -6.66 -0.74
CA VAL A 212 16.38 -5.37 -1.40
C VAL A 212 16.33 -4.28 -0.35
N ILE A 213 17.31 -3.39 -0.37
CA ILE A 213 17.41 -2.31 0.61
C ILE A 213 17.27 -0.99 -0.14
N ASN A 214 16.20 -0.27 0.18
CA ASN A 214 15.94 1.05 -0.36
C ASN A 214 16.21 2.09 0.73
N PRO A 215 17.37 2.75 0.74
CA PRO A 215 17.58 3.88 1.63
C PRO A 215 16.53 4.95 1.32
N LEU A 216 15.85 5.42 2.34
CA LEU A 216 14.94 6.55 2.23
C LEU A 216 15.80 7.83 2.29
N PRO A 217 15.56 8.79 1.39
CA PRO A 217 16.25 10.06 1.44
C PRO A 217 15.96 10.73 2.79
N ALA A 218 16.98 11.33 3.39
CA ALA A 218 16.75 12.19 4.55
C ALA A 218 15.75 13.31 4.17
N PRO A 219 14.93 13.83 5.10
CA PRO A 219 13.98 14.89 4.79
C PRO A 219 14.60 16.11 4.09
N TRP A 220 15.87 16.41 4.35
CA TRP A 220 16.61 17.48 3.67
C TRP A 220 17.06 17.13 2.23
N GLU A 221 17.21 15.85 1.89
CA GLU A 221 17.50 15.41 0.51
C GLU A 221 16.27 15.53 -0.39
N LEU A 222 15.05 15.42 0.17
CA LEU A 222 13.82 15.75 -0.56
C LEU A 222 13.81 17.20 -1.04
N TRP A 223 14.43 18.14 -0.31
CA TRP A 223 14.60 19.51 -0.79
C TRP A 223 15.53 19.60 -2.01
N ARG A 224 16.48 18.69 -2.21
CA ARG A 224 17.28 18.65 -3.45
C ARG A 224 16.42 18.28 -4.65
N PHE A 225 15.42 17.44 -4.49
CA PHE A 225 14.45 17.13 -5.56
C PHE A 225 13.52 18.30 -5.86
N ILE A 226 13.18 19.11 -4.85
CA ILE A 226 12.38 20.33 -5.04
C ILE A 226 13.22 21.41 -5.72
N ILE A 227 14.48 21.59 -5.31
CA ILE A 227 15.37 22.67 -5.78
C ILE A 227 16.03 22.32 -7.13
N SER A 228 16.27 21.03 -7.42
CA SER A 228 16.94 20.58 -8.65
C SER A 228 16.27 21.07 -9.95
N PRO A 229 14.93 20.96 -10.12
CA PRO A 229 14.24 21.51 -11.29
C PRO A 229 14.42 23.04 -11.42
N TRP A 230 14.44 23.77 -10.30
CA TRP A 230 14.68 25.21 -10.29
C TRP A 230 16.13 25.56 -10.63
N ASN A 231 17.09 24.78 -10.15
CA ASN A 231 18.50 24.95 -10.53
C ASN A 231 18.73 24.62 -12.01
N TRP A 232 18.06 23.60 -12.55
CA TRP A 232 18.06 23.30 -13.98
C TRP A 232 17.39 24.40 -14.80
N LEU A 233 16.27 24.95 -14.33
CA LEU A 233 15.61 26.09 -14.95
C LEU A 233 16.53 27.31 -14.99
N LEU A 234 17.14 27.66 -13.86
CA LEU A 234 18.10 28.75 -13.75
C LEU A 234 19.34 28.50 -14.62
N PHE A 235 19.80 27.24 -14.72
CA PHE A 235 20.88 26.83 -15.60
C PHE A 235 20.52 27.02 -17.08
N TRP A 236 19.33 26.60 -17.52
CA TRP A 236 18.90 26.76 -18.90
C TRP A 236 18.64 28.23 -19.26
N ILE A 237 18.02 29.00 -18.37
CA ILE A 237 17.82 30.45 -18.55
C ILE A 237 19.18 31.15 -18.65
N SER A 238 20.08 30.90 -17.70
CA SER A 238 21.41 31.55 -17.71
C SER A 238 22.26 31.12 -18.90
N SER A 239 22.24 29.84 -19.27
CA SER A 239 22.97 29.33 -20.44
C SER A 239 22.38 29.84 -21.75
N GLY A 240 21.05 29.95 -21.86
CA GLY A 240 20.36 30.58 -22.98
C GLY A 240 20.72 32.07 -23.11
N MET A 241 20.75 32.81 -22.00
CA MET A 241 21.17 34.22 -21.98
C MET A 241 22.64 34.40 -22.35
N VAL A 242 23.53 33.51 -21.87
CA VAL A 242 24.97 33.55 -22.20
C VAL A 242 25.20 33.19 -23.67
N ALA A 243 24.55 32.14 -24.18
CA ALA A 243 24.61 31.76 -25.59
C ALA A 243 24.05 32.86 -26.49
N ALA A 244 22.89 33.43 -26.14
CA ALA A 244 22.31 34.57 -26.85
C ALA A 244 23.29 35.74 -26.89
N ARG A 245 23.94 36.07 -25.77
CA ARG A 245 24.93 37.17 -25.68
C ARG A 245 26.24 36.87 -26.41
N MET A 246 26.71 35.62 -26.43
CA MET A 246 27.88 35.21 -27.22
C MET A 246 27.60 35.22 -28.72
N ILE A 247 26.37 34.88 -29.11
CA ILE A 247 25.93 34.92 -30.51
C ILE A 247 25.62 36.36 -30.96
N TRP A 248 25.21 37.24 -30.04
CA TRP A 248 25.03 38.69 -30.31
C TRP A 248 26.34 39.47 -30.41
N GLY A 249 27.48 38.86 -30.08
CA GLY A 249 28.80 39.47 -30.25
C GLY A 249 29.19 39.60 -31.72
N ASP A 250 28.98 40.81 -32.25
CA ASP A 250 29.62 41.48 -33.39
C ASP A 250 29.58 40.82 -34.79
N GLY A 251 28.71 39.84 -35.04
CA GLY A 251 28.54 39.25 -36.38
C GLY A 251 27.08 39.06 -36.78
N GLU A 252 26.49 40.07 -37.43
CA GLU A 252 25.09 40.13 -37.89
C GLU A 252 24.80 39.21 -39.10
N GLY A 253 24.91 37.89 -38.93
CA GLY A 253 24.44 36.93 -39.93
C GLY A 253 22.97 36.53 -39.69
N PRO A 254 22.04 36.68 -40.64
CA PRO A 254 20.61 36.34 -40.45
C PRO A 254 20.37 34.90 -39.99
N GLY A 255 21.23 33.94 -40.36
CA GLY A 255 21.15 32.55 -39.92
C GLY A 255 21.36 32.33 -38.41
N LYS A 256 22.14 33.19 -37.73
CA LYS A 256 22.41 33.06 -36.29
C LYS A 256 21.22 33.53 -35.43
N ARG A 257 20.48 34.53 -35.91
CA ARG A 257 19.25 35.02 -35.26
C ARG A 257 18.16 33.94 -35.25
N ALA A 258 18.05 33.19 -36.36
CA ALA A 258 17.12 32.07 -36.45
C ALA A 258 17.43 30.98 -35.42
N LEU A 259 18.68 30.55 -35.30
CA LEU A 259 19.05 29.47 -34.35
C LEU A 259 18.77 29.85 -32.88
N VAL A 260 19.06 31.10 -32.48
CA VAL A 260 18.77 31.59 -31.12
C VAL A 260 17.27 31.67 -30.87
N MET A 261 16.48 32.13 -31.84
CA MET A 261 15.02 32.12 -31.72
C MET A 261 14.47 30.69 -31.60
N HIS A 262 14.99 29.73 -32.36
CA HIS A 262 14.52 28.33 -32.30
C HIS A 262 14.89 27.67 -30.96
N ALA A 263 16.08 27.93 -30.42
CA ALA A 263 16.50 27.43 -29.11
C ALA A 263 15.69 28.07 -27.96
N GLY A 264 15.44 29.38 -28.03
CA GLY A 264 14.60 30.09 -27.07
C GLY A 264 13.15 29.60 -27.12
N LEU A 265 12.58 29.46 -28.31
CA LEU A 265 11.23 28.93 -28.51
C LEU A 265 11.13 27.47 -28.02
N GLY A 266 12.14 26.64 -28.30
CA GLY A 266 12.21 25.26 -27.79
C GLY A 266 12.22 25.20 -26.26
N GLY A 267 12.98 26.07 -25.61
CA GLY A 267 12.98 26.17 -24.14
C GLY A 267 11.63 26.60 -23.56
N VAL A 268 10.99 27.60 -24.16
CA VAL A 268 9.65 28.06 -23.74
C VAL A 268 8.60 26.97 -23.93
N VAL A 269 8.65 26.24 -25.05
CA VAL A 269 7.74 25.10 -25.31
C VAL A 269 7.96 23.99 -24.29
N LEU A 270 9.20 23.64 -23.96
CA LEU A 270 9.51 22.60 -22.97
C LEU A 270 8.99 22.99 -21.56
N LEU A 271 9.16 24.26 -21.17
CA LEU A 271 8.65 24.78 -19.90
C LEU A 271 7.11 24.81 -19.86
N GLY A 272 6.48 25.21 -20.96
CA GLY A 272 5.03 25.11 -21.11
C GLY A 272 4.54 23.67 -20.95
N LEU A 273 5.22 22.70 -21.57
CA LEU A 273 4.90 21.29 -21.46
C LEU A 273 5.06 20.77 -20.02
N MET A 274 6.15 21.11 -19.33
CA MET A 274 6.37 20.73 -17.93
C MET A 274 5.32 21.35 -17.00
N GLY A 275 4.94 22.61 -17.23
CA GLY A 275 3.86 23.28 -16.51
C GLY A 275 2.52 22.57 -16.70
N VAL A 276 2.18 22.21 -17.95
CA VAL A 276 0.95 21.47 -18.28
C VAL A 276 0.96 20.07 -17.64
N LEU A 277 2.06 19.33 -17.71
CA LEU A 277 2.17 18.00 -17.09
C LEU A 277 2.07 18.05 -15.57
N THR A 278 2.66 19.07 -14.93
CA THR A 278 2.55 19.28 -13.48
C THR A 278 1.11 19.66 -13.09
N ALA A 279 0.48 20.58 -13.83
CA ALA A 279 -0.91 20.94 -13.64
C ALA A 279 -1.85 19.75 -13.83
N LEU A 280 -1.57 18.88 -14.83
CA LEU A 280 -2.32 17.64 -15.06
C LEU A 280 -2.14 16.65 -13.90
N ALA A 281 -0.92 16.47 -13.38
CA ALA A 281 -0.66 15.62 -12.23
C ALA A 281 -1.40 16.11 -10.97
N VAL A 282 -1.36 17.42 -10.71
CA VAL A 282 -2.12 18.05 -9.62
C VAL A 282 -3.61 17.90 -9.85
N TYR A 283 -4.10 18.12 -11.08
CA TYR A 283 -5.51 17.96 -11.42
C TYR A 283 -6.00 16.52 -11.22
N VAL A 284 -5.24 15.52 -11.66
CA VAL A 284 -5.56 14.10 -11.47
C VAL A 284 -5.58 13.74 -9.98
N GLU A 285 -4.61 14.17 -9.18
CA GLU A 285 -4.61 13.91 -7.74
C GLU A 285 -5.68 14.69 -6.98
N ALA A 286 -6.01 15.93 -7.40
CA ALA A 286 -7.05 16.73 -6.75
C ALA A 286 -8.47 16.25 -7.10
N ARG A 287 -8.68 15.74 -8.32
CA ARG A 287 -9.97 15.18 -8.76
C ARG A 287 -10.14 13.71 -8.43
N ALA A 288 -9.05 12.98 -8.26
CA ALA A 288 -9.07 11.56 -7.93
C ALA A 288 -8.02 11.18 -6.86
N PRO A 289 -8.11 11.80 -5.65
CA PRO A 289 -7.18 11.53 -4.54
C PRO A 289 -7.22 10.07 -4.04
N TRP A 290 -8.25 9.32 -4.43
CA TRP A 290 -8.51 7.92 -4.12
C TRP A 290 -7.71 6.92 -4.98
N MET A 291 -7.11 7.35 -6.10
CA MET A 291 -6.39 6.46 -7.02
C MET A 291 -4.98 6.04 -6.56
N THR A 292 -4.52 6.44 -5.37
CA THR A 292 -3.14 6.20 -4.90
C THR A 292 -3.02 5.54 -3.53
N THR A 293 -4.13 5.27 -2.86
CA THR A 293 -4.17 4.31 -1.74
C THR A 293 -4.00 2.91 -2.33
N THR A 294 -2.74 2.50 -2.49
CA THR A 294 -2.42 1.12 -2.88
C THR A 294 -3.04 0.17 -1.87
N GLN A 295 -3.91 -0.72 -2.34
CA GLN A 295 -4.56 -1.81 -1.61
C GLN A 295 -3.59 -2.62 -0.72
N ASP A 296 -2.31 -2.64 -1.06
CA ASP A 296 -1.21 -3.30 -0.33
C ASP A 296 -1.00 -2.83 1.13
N SER A 297 -1.49 -1.65 1.54
CA SER A 297 -1.36 -1.18 2.94
C SER A 297 -2.50 -1.61 3.87
N TRP A 298 -3.63 -2.08 3.36
CA TRP A 298 -4.83 -2.38 4.16
C TRP A 298 -4.90 -3.81 4.73
N LEU A 299 -3.97 -4.68 4.34
CA LEU A 299 -3.89 -6.08 4.76
C LEU A 299 -3.07 -6.26 6.07
N PRO A 300 -3.10 -7.44 6.73
CA PRO A 300 -3.41 -7.72 8.16
C PRO A 300 -2.59 -7.02 9.26
N ARG A 301 -1.54 -6.24 8.92
CA ARG A 301 -0.78 -5.45 9.91
C ARG A 301 -1.62 -4.36 10.55
N GLU A 302 -2.49 -3.70 9.79
CA GLU A 302 -3.37 -2.67 10.36
C GLU A 302 -4.52 -3.29 11.16
N MET A 303 -5.13 -4.39 10.72
CA MET A 303 -6.27 -4.94 11.45
C MET A 303 -5.89 -5.40 12.89
N TYR A 304 -4.83 -6.20 13.09
CA TYR A 304 -4.35 -6.47 14.46
C TYR A 304 -3.62 -5.26 15.09
N GLY A 305 -2.90 -4.46 14.30
CA GLY A 305 -2.14 -3.32 14.79
C GLY A 305 -2.98 -2.14 15.27
N ASN A 306 -4.22 -2.02 14.79
CA ASN A 306 -5.15 -0.96 15.15
C ASN A 306 -5.93 -1.26 16.44
N GLY A 307 -5.64 -2.39 17.10
CA GLY A 307 -6.29 -2.73 18.36
C GLY A 307 -7.76 -3.19 18.23
N LYS A 308 -8.25 -3.42 17.01
CA LYS A 308 -9.67 -3.69 16.74
C LYS A 308 -10.08 -5.15 16.91
N PHE A 309 -9.14 -6.08 16.75
CA PHE A 309 -9.41 -7.51 16.78
C PHE A 309 -8.59 -8.19 17.86
N ILE A 310 -9.16 -9.23 18.44
CA ILE A 310 -8.47 -10.17 19.32
C ILE A 310 -8.59 -11.57 18.73
N HIS A 311 -7.59 -12.40 19.00
CA HIS A 311 -7.64 -13.81 18.63
C HIS A 311 -8.79 -14.51 19.38
N ASP A 312 -9.48 -15.40 18.67
CA ASP A 312 -10.50 -16.27 19.21
C ASP A 312 -10.24 -17.72 18.79
N GLN A 313 -10.29 -18.67 19.73
CA GLN A 313 -9.94 -20.06 19.40
C GLN A 313 -10.97 -20.72 18.48
N SER A 314 -12.24 -20.39 18.68
CA SER A 314 -13.39 -20.95 17.96
C SER A 314 -13.73 -20.19 16.69
N LEU A 315 -13.28 -18.93 16.55
CA LEU A 315 -13.63 -18.06 15.42
C LEU A 315 -12.41 -17.56 14.65
N GLY A 316 -11.19 -17.80 15.13
CA GLY A 316 -9.95 -17.25 14.58
C GLY A 316 -9.65 -15.86 15.14
N TRP A 317 -10.57 -14.93 14.89
CA TRP A 317 -10.57 -13.60 15.48
C TRP A 317 -11.99 -13.18 15.83
N ARG A 318 -12.10 -12.17 16.68
CA ARG A 318 -13.35 -11.42 16.94
C ARG A 318 -13.01 -9.96 17.22
N LEU A 319 -14.00 -9.08 17.21
CA LEU A 319 -13.76 -7.69 17.58
C LEU A 319 -13.37 -7.58 19.06
N LEU A 320 -12.54 -6.59 19.38
CA LEU A 320 -12.15 -6.28 20.75
C LEU A 320 -13.42 -5.93 21.57
N PRO A 321 -13.69 -6.67 22.66
CA PRO A 321 -14.81 -6.37 23.54
C PRO A 321 -14.70 -4.98 24.18
N ASN A 322 -15.85 -4.33 24.38
CA ASN A 322 -15.93 -2.98 24.97
C ASN A 322 -15.10 -1.93 24.21
N HIS A 323 -14.81 -2.16 22.94
CA HIS A 323 -14.07 -1.22 22.11
C HIS A 323 -14.95 -0.04 21.73
N VAL A 324 -14.43 1.18 21.91
CA VAL A 324 -15.07 2.41 21.49
C VAL A 324 -14.23 3.02 20.38
N ALA A 325 -14.78 3.05 19.17
CA ALA A 325 -14.17 3.76 18.05
C ALA A 325 -14.68 5.19 18.04
N LEU A 326 -13.77 6.15 17.99
CA LEU A 326 -14.10 7.57 17.92
C LEU A 326 -13.85 8.07 16.49
N THR A 327 -14.71 8.96 16.00
CA THR A 327 -14.49 9.72 14.77
C THR A 327 -14.13 11.16 15.10
N GLN A 328 -13.13 11.71 14.45
CA GLN A 328 -12.75 13.11 14.60
C GLN A 328 -12.93 13.84 13.26
N ARG A 329 -13.99 14.66 13.15
CA ARG A 329 -14.32 15.37 11.90
C ARG A 329 -13.29 16.42 11.52
N SER A 330 -12.70 17.08 12.51
CA SER A 330 -11.61 18.04 12.34
C SER A 330 -10.79 18.15 13.63
N PRO A 331 -9.55 18.67 13.58
CA PRO A 331 -8.72 18.84 14.77
C PRO A 331 -9.38 19.64 15.90
N ASP A 332 -10.28 20.57 15.55
CA ASP A 332 -10.95 21.47 16.50
C ASP A 332 -12.28 20.93 17.03
N HIS A 333 -12.75 19.77 16.53
CA HIS A 333 -13.97 19.13 17.03
C HIS A 333 -13.62 18.02 18.01
N GLU A 334 -14.36 17.96 19.12
CA GLU A 334 -14.31 16.83 20.05
C GLU A 334 -14.61 15.53 19.30
N PRO A 335 -13.84 14.45 19.55
CA PRO A 335 -14.13 13.16 18.94
C PRO A 335 -15.54 12.69 19.30
N GLU A 336 -16.32 12.30 18.29
CA GLU A 336 -17.63 11.71 18.47
C GLU A 336 -17.50 10.18 18.53
N VAL A 337 -18.33 9.50 19.32
CA VAL A 337 -18.39 8.02 19.27
C VAL A 337 -18.92 7.60 17.90
N PHE A 338 -18.10 6.85 17.17
CA PHE A 338 -18.46 6.33 15.85
C PHE A 338 -19.20 5.00 15.97
N TYR A 339 -18.66 4.07 16.76
CA TYR A 339 -19.35 2.83 17.14
C TYR A 339 -18.79 2.25 18.43
N VAL A 340 -19.55 1.31 19.01
CA VAL A 340 -19.16 0.57 20.21
C VAL A 340 -19.33 -0.92 19.98
N ASN A 341 -18.35 -1.70 20.44
CA ASN A 341 -18.48 -3.14 20.58
C ASN A 341 -18.92 -3.46 22.01
N ASN A 342 -19.87 -4.37 22.16
CA ASN A 342 -20.36 -4.86 23.44
C ASN A 342 -19.31 -5.77 24.15
N LYS A 343 -19.65 -6.31 25.32
CA LYS A 343 -18.73 -7.19 26.09
C LYS A 343 -18.42 -8.52 25.40
N GLN A 344 -19.19 -8.90 24.39
CA GLN A 344 -18.97 -10.09 23.59
C GLN A 344 -18.01 -9.86 22.42
N GLY A 345 -17.76 -8.60 22.04
CA GLY A 345 -16.99 -8.28 20.84
C GLY A 345 -17.84 -8.24 19.58
N PHE A 346 -19.11 -7.85 19.69
CA PHE A 346 -20.01 -7.57 18.58
C PHE A 346 -20.49 -6.12 18.65
N ARG A 347 -20.93 -5.53 17.53
CA ARG A 347 -21.44 -4.15 17.55
C ARG A 347 -22.70 -4.03 18.41
N ALA A 348 -22.66 -3.13 19.38
CA ALA A 348 -23.79 -2.81 20.27
C ALA A 348 -24.89 -2.07 19.49
N LEU A 349 -26.17 -2.16 19.85
CA LEU A 349 -27.14 -1.18 19.36
C LEU A 349 -27.22 -0.02 20.35
N GLY A 350 -26.64 1.12 20.00
CA GLY A 350 -26.57 2.29 20.88
C GLY A 350 -25.50 2.16 21.97
N THR A 351 -25.87 2.40 23.23
CA THR A 351 -24.96 2.39 24.39
C THR A 351 -25.01 1.08 25.20
N GLU A 352 -25.79 0.10 24.73
CA GLU A 352 -25.98 -1.17 25.42
C GLU A 352 -24.74 -2.06 25.31
N MET A 353 -24.04 -2.24 26.43
CA MET A 353 -22.84 -3.10 26.51
C MET A 353 -23.17 -4.59 26.60
N ASP A 354 -24.43 -4.91 26.86
CA ASP A 354 -24.96 -6.25 27.00
C ASP A 354 -26.10 -6.46 26.01
N PHE A 355 -26.13 -7.65 25.43
CA PHE A 355 -27.28 -8.08 24.65
C PHE A 355 -28.50 -8.29 25.54
N PRO A 356 -29.69 -7.76 25.17
CA PRO A 356 -30.93 -8.15 25.84
C PRO A 356 -31.16 -9.65 25.66
N SER A 357 -31.96 -10.27 26.52
CA SER A 357 -32.28 -11.70 26.40
C SER A 357 -33.19 -12.01 25.22
N LYS A 358 -34.02 -11.04 24.82
CA LYS A 358 -34.99 -11.15 23.72
C LYS A 358 -34.77 -10.06 22.68
N GLY A 359 -34.75 -10.45 21.43
CA GLY A 359 -34.70 -9.56 20.27
C GLY A 359 -35.66 -10.00 19.17
N LYS A 360 -35.77 -9.16 18.15
CA LYS A 360 -36.56 -9.44 16.95
C LYS A 360 -35.82 -10.34 15.97
N ALA A 361 -34.55 -10.05 15.72
CA ALA A 361 -33.76 -10.81 14.75
C ALA A 361 -32.29 -10.94 15.17
N MET A 362 -31.66 -12.02 14.72
CA MET A 362 -30.22 -12.21 14.68
C MET A 362 -29.74 -11.94 13.26
N LEU A 363 -28.85 -10.96 13.06
CA LEU A 363 -28.14 -10.76 11.80
C LEU A 363 -26.77 -11.40 11.87
N LEU A 364 -26.48 -12.25 10.89
CA LEU A 364 -25.19 -12.90 10.67
C LEU A 364 -24.60 -12.35 9.38
N GLY A 365 -23.29 -12.31 9.28
CA GLY A 365 -22.59 -11.92 8.07
C GLY A 365 -21.15 -11.54 8.35
N ASP A 366 -20.54 -10.90 7.37
CA ASP A 366 -19.19 -10.39 7.40
C ASP A 366 -19.14 -8.88 7.75
N SER A 367 -18.27 -8.13 7.06
CA SER A 367 -18.16 -6.68 7.14
C SER A 367 -19.41 -5.92 6.75
N PHE A 368 -20.27 -6.46 5.87
CA PHE A 368 -21.53 -5.85 5.50
C PHE A 368 -22.54 -5.91 6.65
N CYS A 369 -22.57 -7.03 7.38
CA CYS A 369 -23.37 -7.15 8.60
C CYS A 369 -22.79 -6.27 9.72
N GLN A 370 -21.47 -6.31 9.94
CA GLN A 370 -20.79 -5.43 10.89
C GLN A 370 -21.13 -3.96 10.60
N GLY A 371 -21.19 -3.60 9.32
CA GLY A 371 -21.34 -2.23 8.85
C GLY A 371 -20.01 -1.48 8.90
N GLU A 372 -18.95 -2.08 8.34
CA GLU A 372 -17.67 -1.39 8.20
C GLU A 372 -17.89 -0.02 7.52
N PHE A 373 -17.18 1.01 7.99
CA PHE A 373 -17.35 2.41 7.60
C PHE A 373 -18.71 3.07 7.93
N LEU A 374 -19.62 2.37 8.59
CA LEU A 374 -20.88 2.93 9.08
C LEU A 374 -20.78 3.29 10.56
N SER A 375 -21.41 4.41 10.94
CA SER A 375 -21.65 4.70 12.35
C SER A 375 -22.64 3.70 12.93
N GLN A 376 -22.73 3.67 14.25
CA GLN A 376 -23.59 2.73 14.96
C GLN A 376 -25.04 2.72 14.45
N GLU A 377 -25.63 3.90 14.26
CA GLU A 377 -27.02 4.12 13.84
C GLU A 377 -27.25 3.84 12.35
N GLN A 378 -26.17 3.80 11.58
CA GLN A 378 -26.21 3.62 10.13
C GLN A 378 -26.18 2.15 9.71
N THR A 379 -25.79 1.25 10.61
CA THR A 379 -25.75 -0.20 10.34
C THR A 379 -27.13 -0.76 9.97
N ILE A 380 -27.14 -1.86 9.20
CA ILE A 380 -28.36 -2.59 8.84
C ILE A 380 -29.14 -3.00 10.09
N ALA A 381 -28.44 -3.51 11.11
CA ALA A 381 -29.03 -3.91 12.39
C ALA A 381 -29.77 -2.76 13.09
N SER A 382 -29.13 -1.59 13.22
CA SER A 382 -29.77 -0.41 13.84
C SER A 382 -30.99 0.07 13.05
N ARG A 383 -30.90 0.08 11.72
CA ARG A 383 -32.02 0.46 10.85
C ARG A 383 -33.20 -0.50 10.99
N MET A 384 -32.92 -1.81 11.01
CA MET A 384 -33.93 -2.83 11.23
C MET A 384 -34.54 -2.74 12.63
N SER A 385 -33.72 -2.53 13.66
CA SER A 385 -34.19 -2.43 15.05
C SER A 385 -35.15 -1.27 15.25
N SER A 386 -34.80 -0.09 14.72
CA SER A 386 -35.68 1.08 14.73
C SER A 386 -37.00 0.84 13.99
N ARG A 387 -36.96 0.05 12.90
CA ARG A 387 -38.14 -0.21 12.07
C ARG A 387 -39.07 -1.27 12.67
N LEU A 388 -38.52 -2.38 13.16
CA LEU A 388 -39.26 -3.53 13.68
C LEU A 388 -39.71 -3.35 15.15
N GLY A 389 -39.29 -2.28 15.82
CA GLY A 389 -39.67 -2.00 17.20
C GLY A 389 -39.10 -3.02 18.19
N GLY A 390 -37.86 -3.47 17.99
CA GLY A 390 -37.18 -4.40 18.90
C GLY A 390 -35.73 -4.65 18.54
N TYR A 391 -34.97 -5.24 19.47
CA TYR A 391 -33.53 -5.39 19.33
C TYR A 391 -33.14 -6.31 18.16
N VAL A 392 -32.21 -5.90 17.32
CA VAL A 392 -31.66 -6.72 16.23
C VAL A 392 -30.19 -6.96 16.48
N TYR A 393 -29.82 -8.18 16.83
CA TYR A 393 -28.43 -8.50 17.15
C TYR A 393 -27.56 -8.42 15.90
N ASN A 394 -26.46 -7.66 15.97
CA ASN A 394 -25.46 -7.60 14.92
C ASN A 394 -24.30 -8.55 15.26
N PHE A 395 -24.29 -9.74 14.68
CA PHE A 395 -23.22 -10.71 14.85
C PHE A 395 -22.18 -10.67 13.71
N GLY A 396 -22.21 -9.61 12.90
CA GLY A 396 -21.28 -9.44 11.79
C GLY A 396 -19.87 -9.10 12.25
N VAL A 397 -18.87 -9.70 11.60
CA VAL A 397 -17.45 -9.41 11.83
C VAL A 397 -16.71 -9.36 10.51
N LEU A 398 -15.91 -8.30 10.32
CA LEU A 398 -15.08 -8.10 9.13
C LEU A 398 -14.22 -9.32 8.83
N GLY A 399 -14.33 -9.77 7.58
CA GLY A 399 -13.55 -10.85 7.00
C GLY A 399 -14.01 -12.26 7.35
N TYR A 400 -15.15 -12.41 8.04
CA TYR A 400 -15.73 -13.73 8.23
C TYR A 400 -16.19 -14.32 6.89
N SER A 401 -16.08 -15.65 6.79
CA SER A 401 -16.80 -16.44 5.79
C SER A 401 -17.91 -17.27 6.45
N THR A 402 -18.77 -17.88 5.63
CA THR A 402 -19.95 -18.62 6.10
C THR A 402 -19.71 -19.70 7.16
N ASP A 403 -18.52 -20.31 7.23
CA ASP A 403 -18.18 -21.27 8.29
C ASP A 403 -17.95 -20.60 9.66
N GLN A 404 -17.37 -19.39 9.69
CA GLN A 404 -17.26 -18.58 10.91
C GLN A 404 -18.64 -18.05 11.31
N GLU A 405 -19.45 -17.61 10.35
CA GLU A 405 -20.84 -17.17 10.59
C GLU A 405 -21.70 -18.30 11.17
N TYR A 406 -21.58 -19.51 10.61
CA TYR A 406 -22.21 -20.72 11.16
C TYR A 406 -21.74 -21.01 12.59
N THR A 407 -20.44 -20.85 12.86
CA THR A 407 -19.89 -21.09 14.19
C THR A 407 -20.43 -20.08 15.21
N VAL A 408 -20.52 -18.80 14.84
CA VAL A 408 -21.20 -17.78 15.65
C VAL A 408 -22.67 -18.13 15.87
N PHE A 409 -23.38 -18.52 14.81
CA PHE A 409 -24.78 -18.94 14.90
C PHE A 409 -24.95 -20.08 15.91
N MET A 410 -24.17 -21.16 15.80
CA MET A 410 -24.27 -22.29 16.72
C MET A 410 -23.94 -21.91 18.16
N GLU A 411 -22.97 -21.02 18.36
CA GLU A 411 -22.60 -20.52 19.67
C GLU A 411 -23.71 -19.64 20.29
N TRP A 412 -24.37 -18.80 19.49
CA TRP A 412 -25.24 -17.74 20.02
C TRP A 412 -26.72 -18.02 19.95
N ILE A 413 -27.19 -18.87 19.02
CA ILE A 413 -28.61 -19.08 18.79
C ILE A 413 -29.33 -19.56 20.06
N HIS A 414 -28.64 -20.29 20.96
CA HIS A 414 -29.21 -20.76 22.23
C HIS A 414 -29.08 -19.79 23.40
N LYS A 415 -28.31 -18.70 23.24
CA LYS A 415 -28.05 -17.68 24.25
C LYS A 415 -28.98 -16.47 24.12
N VAL A 416 -29.65 -16.31 22.98
CA VAL A 416 -30.60 -15.23 22.70
C VAL A 416 -31.93 -15.78 22.21
N GLU A 417 -33.03 -15.12 22.56
CA GLU A 417 -34.35 -15.40 22.02
C GLU A 417 -34.61 -14.46 20.83
N VAL A 418 -34.80 -15.02 19.64
CA VAL A 418 -35.11 -14.26 18.41
C VAL A 418 -36.26 -14.91 17.67
N GLU A 419 -37.04 -14.09 16.95
CA GLU A 419 -38.10 -14.57 16.05
C GLU A 419 -37.52 -14.93 14.67
N TRP A 420 -36.44 -14.25 14.29
CA TRP A 420 -35.79 -14.35 12.98
C TRP A 420 -34.28 -14.52 13.06
N VAL A 421 -33.73 -15.25 12.10
CA VAL A 421 -32.30 -15.23 11.75
C VAL A 421 -32.21 -14.79 10.30
N ALA A 422 -31.41 -13.76 10.03
CA ALA A 422 -31.09 -13.35 8.68
C ALA A 422 -29.57 -13.38 8.45
N LEU A 423 -29.16 -14.08 7.41
CA LEU A 423 -27.77 -14.20 6.98
C LEU A 423 -27.53 -13.23 5.82
N LEU A 424 -26.64 -12.25 5.99
CA LEU A 424 -26.20 -11.39 4.91
C LEU A 424 -25.03 -12.07 4.20
N PHE A 425 -25.30 -12.62 3.02
CA PHE A 425 -24.32 -13.31 2.21
C PHE A 425 -23.69 -12.35 1.19
N PHE A 426 -22.37 -12.33 1.11
CA PHE A 426 -21.58 -11.56 0.17
C PHE A 426 -20.59 -12.48 -0.60
N PRO A 427 -20.15 -12.15 -1.82
CA PRO A 427 -19.38 -13.11 -2.61
C PRO A 427 -18.05 -13.58 -2.01
N ASN A 428 -17.42 -12.80 -1.12
CA ASN A 428 -16.21 -13.20 -0.39
C ASN A 428 -16.41 -14.45 0.50
N ASP A 429 -17.65 -14.73 0.92
CA ASP A 429 -18.01 -15.91 1.70
C ASP A 429 -17.60 -17.21 1.03
N VAL A 430 -17.65 -17.24 -0.30
CA VAL A 430 -17.26 -18.40 -1.12
C VAL A 430 -15.75 -18.53 -1.19
N MET A 431 -15.01 -17.41 -1.19
CA MET A 431 -13.57 -17.41 -1.44
C MET A 431 -12.76 -18.06 -0.32
N PHE A 432 -13.23 -17.97 0.93
CA PHE A 432 -12.47 -18.42 2.09
C PHE A 432 -13.03 -19.67 2.77
N ILE A 433 -14.12 -20.25 2.24
CA ILE A 433 -14.83 -21.35 2.91
C ILE A 433 -13.99 -22.62 3.08
N ASP A 434 -13.08 -22.90 2.14
CA ASP A 434 -12.20 -24.07 2.10
C ASP A 434 -10.77 -23.76 2.56
N GLN A 435 -10.55 -22.57 3.12
CA GLN A 435 -9.24 -22.11 3.56
C GLN A 435 -9.15 -22.10 5.09
N ASN A 436 -7.99 -22.45 5.63
CA ASN A 436 -7.65 -22.26 7.04
C ASN A 436 -7.16 -20.83 7.34
N GLN A 437 -7.20 -19.94 6.33
CA GLN A 437 -6.91 -18.52 6.47
C GLN A 437 -7.96 -17.69 5.72
N GLY A 438 -8.37 -16.57 6.31
CA GLY A 438 -9.21 -15.54 5.67
C GLY A 438 -8.57 -14.18 5.87
N HIS A 439 -8.46 -13.35 4.83
CA HIS A 439 -7.85 -12.00 4.91
C HIS A 439 -6.45 -11.95 5.56
N GLY A 440 -5.69 -13.05 5.49
CA GLY A 440 -4.36 -13.17 6.09
C GLY A 440 -4.35 -13.51 7.59
N PHE A 441 -5.50 -13.87 8.15
CA PHE A 441 -5.68 -14.38 9.50
C PHE A 441 -5.88 -15.89 9.47
N ASP A 442 -5.37 -16.58 10.49
CA ASP A 442 -5.74 -17.98 10.69
C ASP A 442 -7.20 -18.05 11.15
N LYS A 443 -7.97 -18.99 10.60
CA LYS A 443 -9.34 -19.28 11.04
C LYS A 443 -9.53 -20.77 11.29
N PRO A 444 -10.46 -21.13 12.20
CA PRO A 444 -10.98 -22.49 12.26
C PRO A 444 -11.59 -22.88 10.91
N TRP A 445 -11.73 -24.17 10.67
CA TRP A 445 -12.32 -24.68 9.43
C TRP A 445 -13.04 -26.01 9.67
N TYR A 446 -13.90 -26.38 8.73
CA TYR A 446 -14.58 -27.68 8.71
C TYR A 446 -14.03 -28.51 7.54
N GLU A 447 -13.95 -29.83 7.71
CA GLU A 447 -13.61 -30.69 6.57
C GLU A 447 -14.69 -30.63 5.49
N ILE A 448 -14.26 -30.28 4.27
CA ILE A 448 -15.11 -30.24 3.08
C ILE A 448 -14.64 -31.34 2.14
N ASN A 449 -15.52 -32.30 1.86
CA ASN A 449 -15.27 -33.41 0.94
C ASN A 449 -16.24 -33.30 -0.24
N ASP A 450 -15.71 -33.09 -1.45
CA ASP A 450 -16.50 -32.91 -2.67
C ASP A 450 -17.60 -31.83 -2.53
N GLY A 451 -17.23 -30.71 -1.88
CA GLY A 451 -18.15 -29.59 -1.62
C GLY A 451 -19.17 -29.85 -0.51
N ARG A 452 -19.09 -30.97 0.21
CA ARG A 452 -19.98 -31.29 1.33
C ARG A 452 -19.28 -31.10 2.66
N VAL A 453 -19.96 -30.48 3.61
CA VAL A 453 -19.40 -30.14 4.92
C VAL A 453 -19.57 -31.30 5.90
N ASP A 454 -18.48 -31.77 6.49
CA ASP A 454 -18.52 -32.66 7.65
C ASP A 454 -18.58 -31.84 8.95
N PHE A 455 -19.79 -31.55 9.40
CA PHE A 455 -20.04 -30.80 10.64
C PHE A 455 -19.48 -31.46 11.91
N ALA A 456 -19.14 -32.76 11.88
CA ALA A 456 -18.52 -33.44 13.01
C ALA A 456 -17.00 -33.20 13.07
N ARG A 457 -16.38 -32.76 11.96
CA ARG A 457 -14.93 -32.52 11.84
C ARG A 457 -14.62 -31.02 11.80
N PHE A 458 -14.96 -30.37 12.90
CA PHE A 458 -14.57 -28.98 13.16
C PHE A 458 -13.16 -28.91 13.75
N HIS A 459 -12.30 -28.09 13.14
CA HIS A 459 -10.91 -27.89 13.54
C HIS A 459 -10.73 -26.48 14.13
N PRO A 460 -10.80 -26.31 15.46
CA PRO A 460 -10.52 -25.02 16.09
C PRO A 460 -9.05 -24.66 15.95
N LEU A 461 -8.71 -23.38 16.11
CA LEU A 461 -7.30 -22.99 16.16
C LEU A 461 -6.60 -23.63 17.38
N PRO A 462 -5.33 -24.07 17.25
CA PRO A 462 -4.57 -24.58 18.38
C PRO A 462 -4.40 -23.50 19.46
N ARG A 463 -4.56 -23.85 20.75
CA ARG A 463 -4.38 -22.92 21.88
C ARG A 463 -3.01 -22.24 21.90
N GLU A 464 -2.00 -22.86 21.31
CA GLU A 464 -0.63 -22.34 21.26
C GLU A 464 -0.48 -21.05 20.44
N TYR A 465 -1.43 -20.75 19.55
CA TYR A 465 -1.49 -19.46 18.84
C TYR A 465 -1.81 -18.28 19.78
N VAL A 466 -2.34 -18.56 20.99
CA VAL A 466 -2.84 -17.56 21.96
C VAL A 466 -1.75 -17.01 22.88
N LYS A 467 -0.46 -17.37 22.72
CA LYS A 467 0.59 -16.80 23.59
C LYS A 467 0.56 -15.28 23.49
N ALA A 468 0.22 -14.61 24.61
CA ALA A 468 -0.05 -13.18 24.74
C ALA A 468 1.08 -12.26 24.26
N GLU A 469 2.27 -12.83 24.08
CA GLU A 469 3.49 -12.23 23.53
C GLU A 469 3.46 -12.08 21.99
N ASN A 470 2.58 -12.80 21.29
CA ASN A 470 2.36 -12.70 19.83
C ASN A 470 1.10 -11.89 19.46
N ALA A 471 0.24 -11.57 20.43
CA ALA A 471 -0.83 -10.59 20.23
C ALA A 471 -0.18 -9.20 20.26
N PRO A 472 -0.15 -8.44 19.16
CA PRO A 472 0.58 -7.17 19.11
C PRO A 472 0.02 -6.21 20.16
N ILE A 473 0.70 -6.05 21.30
CA ILE A 473 0.54 -4.96 22.30
C ILE A 473 -0.92 -4.45 22.39
N LEU A 474 -1.88 -5.36 22.64
CA LEU A 474 -3.31 -5.14 22.34
C LEU A 474 -4.14 -4.57 23.51
N ALA A 475 -3.50 -4.10 24.60
CA ALA A 475 -4.22 -3.69 25.81
C ALA A 475 -3.79 -2.33 26.41
N ARG A 476 -2.97 -1.52 25.71
CA ARG A 476 -2.49 -0.23 26.25
C ARG A 476 -2.78 1.01 25.43
N SER A 477 -3.36 0.90 24.24
CA SER A 477 -3.85 2.10 23.56
C SER A 477 -5.20 2.47 24.17
N GLY A 478 -5.30 3.68 24.75
CA GLY A 478 -6.58 4.30 25.07
C GLY A 478 -7.47 4.45 23.82
N PRO A 479 -8.62 5.15 23.94
CA PRO A 479 -9.52 5.38 22.82
C PRO A 479 -8.74 5.86 21.59
N GLN A 480 -8.77 5.10 20.50
CA GLN A 480 -8.11 5.51 19.27
C GLN A 480 -9.09 6.36 18.47
N ALA A 481 -8.70 7.60 18.19
CA ALA A 481 -9.38 8.42 17.21
C ALA A 481 -9.17 7.78 15.83
N VAL A 482 -10.23 7.19 15.28
CA VAL A 482 -10.24 6.67 13.92
C VAL A 482 -10.64 7.83 13.01
N TYR A 483 -9.70 8.30 12.20
CA TYR A 483 -10.03 9.25 11.13
C TYR A 483 -10.74 8.50 10.00
N CYS A 484 -12.01 8.13 10.23
CA CYS A 484 -12.84 7.57 9.18
C CYS A 484 -13.13 8.65 8.13
N CYS A 485 -12.85 8.32 6.87
CA CYS A 485 -13.33 9.03 5.67
C CYS A 485 -12.70 10.39 5.34
N HIS A 486 -11.79 10.93 6.16
CA HIS A 486 -10.97 12.09 5.81
C HIS A 486 -9.49 11.79 6.06
N THR A 487 -8.79 11.25 5.07
CA THR A 487 -7.34 11.48 5.03
C THR A 487 -7.13 12.99 4.97
N PRO A 488 -6.23 13.59 5.78
CA PRO A 488 -5.93 15.01 5.68
C PRO A 488 -5.56 15.34 4.23
N ARG A 489 -6.47 16.02 3.53
CA ARG A 489 -6.35 16.29 2.09
C ARG A 489 -5.11 17.12 1.78
N ASP A 490 -4.63 17.93 2.71
CA ASP A 490 -3.66 18.98 2.37
C ASP A 490 -2.21 18.54 2.32
N VAL A 491 -1.76 17.62 3.18
CA VAL A 491 -0.34 17.22 3.21
C VAL A 491 -0.04 16.05 2.29
N SER A 492 -1.04 15.18 2.07
CA SER A 492 -0.85 13.93 1.35
C SER A 492 -1.06 14.09 -0.17
N VAL A 493 -1.99 14.93 -0.61
CA VAL A 493 -2.25 15.18 -2.05
C VAL A 493 -1.07 15.89 -2.70
N ALA A 494 -0.51 16.93 -2.07
CA ALA A 494 0.64 17.64 -2.60
C ALA A 494 1.87 16.73 -2.71
N SER A 495 2.16 15.91 -1.69
CA SER A 495 3.29 14.97 -1.72
C SER A 495 3.13 13.89 -2.81
N ARG A 496 1.91 13.35 -2.98
CA ARG A 496 1.61 12.35 -4.02
C ARG A 496 1.63 12.95 -5.42
N ALA A 497 1.06 14.14 -5.60
CA ALA A 497 1.14 14.91 -6.85
C ALA A 497 2.59 15.21 -7.21
N MET A 498 3.43 15.58 -6.23
CA MET A 498 4.86 15.82 -6.45
C MET A 498 5.63 14.54 -6.80
N LYS A 499 5.31 13.39 -6.19
CA LYS A 499 5.89 12.09 -6.59
C LYS A 499 5.49 11.68 -8.01
N LYS A 500 4.22 11.85 -8.39
CA LYS A 500 3.75 11.59 -9.77
C LYS A 500 4.33 12.57 -10.78
N ALA A 501 4.36 13.86 -10.46
CA ALA A 501 5.02 14.87 -11.28
C ALA A 501 6.50 14.55 -11.46
N ALA A 502 7.22 14.16 -10.41
CA ALA A 502 8.58 13.68 -10.51
C ALA A 502 8.68 12.43 -11.40
N GLY A 503 7.74 11.49 -11.32
CA GLY A 503 7.64 10.33 -12.21
C GLY A 503 7.44 10.71 -13.68
N TYR A 504 6.56 11.66 -13.98
CA TYR A 504 6.36 12.18 -15.34
C TYR A 504 7.59 12.93 -15.85
N ILE A 505 8.20 13.77 -15.00
CA ILE A 505 9.42 14.52 -15.33
C ILE A 505 10.57 13.55 -15.62
N LEU A 506 10.76 12.52 -14.79
CA LEU A 506 11.75 11.46 -15.04
C LEU A 506 11.39 10.65 -16.28
N GLY A 507 10.10 10.46 -16.56
CA GLY A 507 9.59 9.85 -17.77
C GLY A 507 9.91 10.64 -19.04
N LEU A 508 10.01 11.98 -18.99
CA LEU A 508 10.40 12.78 -20.17
C LEU A 508 11.81 12.42 -20.68
N TYR A 509 12.69 11.96 -19.79
CA TYR A 509 14.02 11.45 -20.15
C TYR A 509 13.97 10.02 -20.73
N TYR A 510 12.86 9.31 -20.55
CA TYR A 510 12.63 7.94 -21.01
C TYR A 510 11.22 7.82 -21.62
N PRO A 511 11.00 8.28 -22.86
CA PRO A 511 9.66 8.44 -23.44
C PRO A 511 8.81 7.16 -23.43
N GLY A 512 9.42 5.97 -23.47
CA GLY A 512 8.72 4.69 -23.28
C GLY A 512 8.12 4.50 -21.88
N ARG A 513 8.79 4.97 -20.83
CA ARG A 513 8.27 4.95 -19.45
C ARG A 513 7.21 6.02 -19.24
N LEU A 514 7.36 7.21 -19.82
CA LEU A 514 6.32 8.24 -19.76
C LEU A 514 5.05 7.79 -20.49
N GLY A 515 5.20 7.22 -21.69
CA GLY A 515 4.09 6.62 -22.42
C GLY A 515 3.42 5.51 -21.61
N ALA A 516 4.18 4.62 -20.99
CA ALA A 516 3.63 3.57 -20.13
C ALA A 516 2.93 4.12 -18.87
N GLN A 517 3.49 5.15 -18.22
CA GLN A 517 2.91 5.77 -17.03
C GLN A 517 1.64 6.57 -17.37
N ILE A 518 1.66 7.39 -18.43
CA ILE A 518 0.48 8.10 -18.93
C ILE A 518 -0.58 7.10 -19.40
N VAL A 519 -0.20 6.06 -20.16
CA VAL A 519 -1.14 5.02 -20.55
C VAL A 519 -1.65 4.26 -19.33
N SER A 520 -0.84 4.02 -18.30
CA SER A 520 -1.28 3.41 -17.05
C SER A 520 -2.26 4.30 -16.30
N ASP A 521 -1.99 5.61 -16.18
CA ASP A 521 -2.83 6.55 -15.44
C ASP A 521 -4.10 6.91 -16.22
N VAL A 522 -4.02 7.08 -17.55
CA VAL A 522 -5.16 7.26 -18.45
C VAL A 522 -5.95 5.96 -18.56
N LYS A 523 -5.29 4.80 -18.63
CA LYS A 523 -5.98 3.52 -18.46
C LYS A 523 -6.60 3.50 -17.08
N MET A 524 -6.00 3.89 -15.97
CA MET A 524 -6.66 3.91 -14.65
C MET A 524 -7.90 4.80 -14.62
N THR A 525 -7.91 5.92 -15.36
CA THR A 525 -9.13 6.75 -15.55
C THR A 525 -10.16 6.14 -16.51
N LYS A 526 -9.77 5.19 -17.38
CA LYS A 526 -10.64 4.42 -18.30
C LYS A 526 -10.85 2.96 -17.86
N ILE A 527 -10.14 2.49 -16.85
CA ILE A 527 -10.14 1.15 -16.29
C ILE A 527 -11.44 1.18 -15.53
N LYS A 528 -12.41 0.59 -16.22
CA LYS A 528 -13.49 -0.21 -15.65
C LYS A 528 -13.26 -0.34 -14.15
N MET A 529 -14.19 0.16 -13.35
CA MET A 529 -14.27 -0.04 -11.89
C MET A 529 -14.20 -1.52 -11.47
N SER A 530 -13.96 -2.45 -12.38
CA SER A 530 -14.23 -3.87 -12.33
C SER A 530 -13.23 -4.75 -11.57
N SER A 531 -12.22 -4.20 -10.88
CA SER A 531 -11.30 -5.07 -10.12
C SER A 531 -10.57 -4.42 -8.93
N THR A 532 -10.42 -3.10 -8.88
CA THR A 532 -9.68 -2.45 -7.78
C THR A 532 -10.54 -2.06 -6.59
N HIS A 533 -11.87 -2.09 -6.74
CA HIS A 533 -12.84 -1.67 -5.71
C HIS A 533 -13.72 -2.81 -5.20
N SER A 534 -13.40 -4.04 -5.61
CA SER A 534 -14.10 -5.24 -5.15
C SER A 534 -13.08 -6.08 -4.39
N ASP A 535 -13.44 -6.48 -3.18
CA ASP A 535 -12.70 -7.50 -2.42
C ASP A 535 -12.88 -8.90 -3.00
N VAL A 536 -13.72 -9.02 -4.04
CA VAL A 536 -14.07 -10.26 -4.72
C VAL A 536 -13.25 -10.39 -6.00
N SER A 537 -12.70 -11.57 -6.25
CA SER A 537 -12.03 -11.83 -7.52
C SER A 537 -13.02 -11.71 -8.68
N ALA A 538 -12.62 -11.01 -9.76
CA ALA A 538 -13.44 -10.93 -10.97
C ALA A 538 -13.75 -12.32 -11.56
N GLU A 539 -12.85 -13.29 -11.38
CA GLU A 539 -13.06 -14.68 -11.81
C GLU A 539 -14.26 -15.32 -11.11
N LEU A 540 -14.38 -15.16 -9.79
CA LEU A 540 -15.52 -15.65 -9.03
C LEU A 540 -16.85 -15.08 -9.54
N LEU A 541 -16.89 -13.77 -9.79
CA LEU A 541 -18.11 -13.10 -10.25
C LEU A 541 -18.47 -13.50 -11.70
N GLU A 542 -17.47 -13.60 -12.59
CA GLU A 542 -17.71 -13.90 -14.01
C GLU A 542 -17.92 -15.40 -14.29
N ASN A 543 -17.34 -16.28 -13.47
CA ASN A 543 -17.38 -17.74 -13.65
C ASN A 543 -17.63 -18.47 -12.30
N PRO A 544 -18.79 -18.27 -11.67
CA PRO A 544 -19.08 -18.85 -10.36
C PRO A 544 -19.17 -20.39 -10.38
N GLU A 545 -19.43 -21.00 -11.54
CA GLU A 545 -19.43 -22.46 -11.71
C GLU A 545 -18.06 -23.10 -11.46
N ALA A 546 -16.95 -22.37 -11.65
CA ALA A 546 -15.63 -22.85 -11.26
C ALA A 546 -15.48 -23.02 -9.73
N TYR A 547 -16.35 -22.36 -8.96
CA TYR A 547 -16.39 -22.40 -7.50
C TYR A 547 -17.57 -23.23 -6.97
N ARG A 548 -18.15 -24.10 -7.81
CA ARG A 548 -19.30 -24.93 -7.43
C ARG A 548 -19.10 -25.77 -6.16
N PRO A 549 -17.92 -26.39 -5.91
CA PRO A 549 -17.68 -27.08 -4.64
C PRO A 549 -17.77 -26.15 -3.42
N GLN A 550 -17.18 -24.96 -3.50
CA GLN A 550 -17.22 -23.95 -2.43
C GLN A 550 -18.65 -23.46 -2.18
N PHE A 551 -19.39 -23.18 -3.25
CA PHE A 551 -20.80 -22.84 -3.19
C PHE A 551 -21.64 -23.95 -2.54
N THR A 552 -21.40 -25.21 -2.90
CA THR A 552 -22.08 -26.36 -2.29
C THR A 552 -21.79 -26.39 -0.78
N ALA A 553 -20.55 -26.13 -0.37
CA ALA A 553 -20.18 -26.10 1.05
C ALA A 553 -20.85 -24.95 1.80
N VAL A 554 -20.84 -23.74 1.24
CA VAL A 554 -21.60 -22.58 1.76
C VAL A 554 -23.06 -22.96 1.97
N PHE A 555 -23.70 -23.61 1.01
CA PHE A 555 -25.12 -23.95 1.12
C PHE A 555 -25.42 -25.11 2.06
N ASP A 556 -24.47 -26.02 2.30
CA ASP A 556 -24.58 -26.97 3.41
C ASP A 556 -24.63 -26.21 4.76
N PHE A 557 -23.80 -25.19 4.96
CA PHE A 557 -23.87 -24.33 6.15
C PHE A 557 -25.21 -23.58 6.24
N ILE A 558 -25.66 -22.91 5.17
CA ILE A 558 -26.93 -22.17 5.16
C ILE A 558 -28.12 -23.11 5.42
N ALA A 559 -28.15 -24.27 4.77
CA ALA A 559 -29.19 -25.26 5.00
C ALA A 559 -29.18 -25.77 6.44
N ARG A 560 -28.00 -25.95 7.04
CA ARG A 560 -27.89 -26.34 8.44
C ARG A 560 -28.38 -25.25 9.40
N MET A 561 -28.06 -23.98 9.14
CA MET A 561 -28.58 -22.85 9.92
C MET A 561 -30.11 -22.79 9.85
N ASN A 562 -30.68 -22.94 8.65
CA ASN A 562 -32.13 -22.99 8.46
C ASN A 562 -32.78 -24.15 9.21
N GLN A 563 -32.24 -25.37 9.09
CA GLN A 563 -32.76 -26.55 9.81
C GLN A 563 -32.77 -26.35 11.34
N VAL A 564 -31.68 -25.83 11.89
CA VAL A 564 -31.58 -25.55 13.34
C VAL A 564 -32.57 -24.46 13.75
N SER A 565 -32.75 -23.43 12.92
CA SER A 565 -33.70 -22.34 13.16
C SER A 565 -35.14 -22.86 13.19
N VAL A 566 -35.55 -23.61 12.15
CA VAL A 566 -36.89 -24.21 12.02
C VAL A 566 -37.18 -25.15 13.19
N LYS A 567 -36.22 -26.00 13.58
CA LYS A 567 -36.38 -26.90 14.75
C LYS A 567 -36.67 -26.15 16.05
N ARG A 568 -36.24 -24.89 16.15
CA ARG A 568 -36.44 -24.01 17.31
C ARG A 568 -37.64 -23.07 17.15
N GLY A 569 -38.41 -23.20 16.06
CA GLY A 569 -39.52 -22.29 15.76
C GLY A 569 -39.07 -20.89 15.33
N ILE A 570 -37.81 -20.73 14.93
CA ILE A 570 -37.22 -19.47 14.46
C ILE A 570 -37.28 -19.45 12.93
N LYS A 571 -37.75 -18.35 12.36
CA LYS A 571 -37.79 -18.18 10.90
C LYS A 571 -36.39 -17.80 10.38
N PHE A 572 -36.02 -18.30 9.20
CA PHE A 572 -34.70 -18.06 8.61
C PHE A 572 -34.82 -17.37 7.26
N LEU A 573 -33.86 -16.49 6.94
CA LEU A 573 -33.77 -15.78 5.66
C LEU A 573 -32.29 -15.61 5.24
N ALA A 574 -31.91 -16.04 4.05
CA ALA A 574 -30.61 -15.68 3.48
C ALA A 574 -30.75 -14.49 2.52
N VAL A 575 -29.90 -13.48 2.65
CA VAL A 575 -30.00 -12.22 1.92
C VAL A 575 -28.77 -12.05 1.06
N PHE A 576 -28.95 -12.01 -0.26
CA PHE A 576 -27.87 -11.77 -1.20
C PHE A 576 -27.56 -10.27 -1.25
N ILE A 577 -26.31 -9.91 -0.90
CA ILE A 577 -25.77 -8.57 -1.10
C ILE A 577 -24.88 -8.59 -2.34
N PRO A 578 -25.23 -7.84 -3.41
CA PRO A 578 -24.41 -7.80 -4.61
C PRO A 578 -23.12 -7.01 -4.38
N ASP A 579 -22.07 -7.38 -5.11
CA ASP A 579 -20.88 -6.55 -5.25
C ASP A 579 -21.22 -5.25 -6.02
N ILE A 580 -20.54 -4.16 -5.68
CA ILE A 580 -20.71 -2.86 -6.34
C ILE A 580 -20.62 -2.96 -7.88
N ILE A 581 -19.77 -3.85 -8.41
CA ILE A 581 -19.63 -4.06 -9.86
C ILE A 581 -20.90 -4.63 -10.49
N GLN A 582 -21.65 -5.48 -9.78
CA GLN A 582 -22.90 -6.06 -10.28
C GLN A 582 -23.99 -5.01 -10.37
N ILE A 583 -23.94 -3.99 -9.50
CA ILE A 583 -24.83 -2.82 -9.53
C ILE A 583 -24.40 -1.82 -10.61
N TYR A 584 -23.11 -1.67 -10.86
CA TYR A 584 -22.58 -0.73 -11.84
C TYR A 584 -22.68 -1.22 -13.29
N HIS A 585 -22.59 -2.54 -13.49
CA HIS A 585 -22.67 -3.19 -14.80
C HIS A 585 -23.79 -4.25 -14.84
N PRO A 586 -25.05 -3.88 -14.57
CA PRO A 586 -26.17 -4.84 -14.59
C PRO A 586 -26.41 -5.42 -15.98
N GLU A 587 -25.96 -4.74 -17.03
CA GLU A 587 -26.01 -5.20 -18.42
C GLU A 587 -25.01 -6.32 -18.71
N ASN A 588 -24.01 -6.55 -17.85
CA ASN A 588 -23.04 -7.61 -18.05
C ASN A 588 -23.59 -8.95 -17.53
N PRO A 589 -24.05 -9.86 -18.41
CA PRO A 589 -24.68 -11.10 -17.96
C PRO A 589 -23.73 -11.98 -17.15
N LYS A 590 -22.42 -11.88 -17.38
CA LYS A 590 -21.43 -12.66 -16.61
C LYS A 590 -21.45 -12.33 -15.13
N LEU A 591 -21.65 -11.05 -14.79
CA LEU A 591 -21.73 -10.61 -13.39
C LEU A 591 -23.06 -11.02 -12.74
N GLY A 592 -24.11 -11.23 -13.54
CA GLY A 592 -25.39 -11.79 -13.09
C GLY A 592 -25.30 -13.26 -12.67
N ASN A 593 -24.37 -14.02 -13.26
CA ASN A 593 -24.24 -15.46 -13.00
C ASN A 593 -24.05 -15.78 -11.51
N PHE A 594 -23.28 -14.97 -10.76
CA PHE A 594 -23.05 -15.22 -9.33
C PHE A 594 -24.34 -15.11 -8.51
N ARG A 595 -25.11 -14.04 -8.75
CA ARG A 595 -26.44 -13.83 -8.16
C ARG A 595 -27.38 -14.98 -8.54
N ASP A 596 -27.43 -15.32 -9.81
CA ASP A 596 -28.34 -16.35 -10.34
C ASP A 596 -27.98 -17.74 -9.79
N MET A 597 -26.70 -18.02 -9.59
CA MET A 597 -26.22 -19.24 -8.93
C MET A 597 -26.65 -19.27 -7.46
N PHE A 598 -26.44 -18.19 -6.70
CA PHE A 598 -26.90 -18.11 -5.31
C PHE A 598 -28.43 -18.33 -5.20
N MET A 599 -29.21 -17.59 -5.97
CA MET A 599 -30.68 -17.70 -5.96
C MET A 599 -31.16 -19.07 -6.46
N GLY A 600 -30.48 -19.64 -7.45
CA GLY A 600 -30.74 -20.99 -7.96
C GLY A 600 -30.50 -22.06 -6.90
N MET A 601 -29.41 -21.96 -6.13
CA MET A 601 -29.13 -22.90 -5.05
C MET A 601 -30.08 -22.70 -3.86
N CYS A 602 -30.55 -21.48 -3.59
CA CYS A 602 -31.64 -21.25 -2.64
C CYS A 602 -32.90 -22.01 -3.04
N ALA A 603 -33.32 -21.87 -4.30
CA ALA A 603 -34.50 -22.56 -4.83
C ALA A 603 -34.34 -24.09 -4.79
N GLN A 604 -33.17 -24.61 -5.21
CA GLN A 604 -32.87 -26.05 -5.20
C GLN A 604 -32.91 -26.66 -3.79
N ASN A 605 -32.50 -25.90 -2.78
CA ASN A 605 -32.47 -26.35 -1.38
C ASN A 605 -33.74 -25.96 -0.58
N GLY A 606 -34.73 -25.32 -1.22
CA GLY A 606 -35.94 -24.86 -0.54
C GLY A 606 -35.67 -23.82 0.55
N LEU A 607 -34.63 -22.99 0.38
CA LEU A 607 -34.21 -22.00 1.35
C LEU A 607 -34.95 -20.67 1.11
N PRO A 608 -35.50 -20.01 2.15
CA PRO A 608 -36.02 -18.67 2.03
C PRO A 608 -34.86 -17.70 1.75
N CYS A 609 -34.89 -17.07 0.57
CA CYS A 609 -33.85 -16.13 0.18
C CYS A 609 -34.43 -14.81 -0.35
N LEU A 610 -33.66 -13.73 -0.19
CA LEU A 610 -33.98 -12.37 -0.58
C LEU A 610 -32.85 -11.79 -1.41
N ASP A 611 -33.17 -11.21 -2.57
CA ASP A 611 -32.20 -10.55 -3.44
C ASP A 611 -32.26 -9.02 -3.27
N ALA A 612 -31.18 -8.42 -2.75
CA ALA A 612 -31.10 -6.98 -2.58
C ALA A 612 -30.78 -6.21 -3.88
N SER A 613 -30.36 -6.89 -4.95
CA SER A 613 -29.85 -6.27 -6.17
C SER A 613 -30.84 -5.33 -6.82
N GLY A 614 -32.09 -5.75 -6.98
CA GLY A 614 -33.14 -4.92 -7.58
C GLY A 614 -33.32 -3.59 -6.86
N LYS A 615 -33.39 -3.63 -5.52
CA LYS A 615 -33.61 -2.42 -4.71
C LYS A 615 -32.41 -1.50 -4.66
N LEU A 616 -31.21 -2.04 -4.70
CA LEU A 616 -29.98 -1.26 -4.77
C LEU A 616 -29.81 -0.59 -6.15
N MET A 617 -30.26 -1.23 -7.23
CA MET A 617 -30.26 -0.64 -8.59
C MET A 617 -31.34 0.43 -8.80
N GLU A 618 -32.52 0.31 -8.18
CA GLU A 618 -33.63 1.27 -8.34
C GLU A 618 -33.27 2.70 -7.88
N LYS A 619 -32.27 2.87 -7.01
CA LYS A 619 -31.89 4.15 -6.42
C LYS A 619 -30.75 4.77 -7.23
N THR A 620 -31.10 5.79 -8.00
CA THR A 620 -30.44 6.27 -9.24
C THR A 620 -29.07 6.95 -9.12
N LYS A 621 -28.33 6.79 -8.01
CA LYS A 621 -26.94 7.22 -7.92
C LYS A 621 -26.12 6.18 -7.15
N LEU A 622 -25.16 5.56 -7.85
CA LEU A 622 -24.26 4.55 -7.28
C LEU A 622 -23.54 5.03 -6.01
N ASN A 623 -23.09 6.29 -6.01
CA ASN A 623 -22.42 6.92 -4.88
C ASN A 623 -23.31 7.04 -3.64
N ASP A 624 -24.63 6.90 -3.83
CA ASP A 624 -25.56 6.91 -2.73
C ASP A 624 -25.70 5.52 -2.14
N THR A 625 -25.48 4.40 -2.84
CA THR A 625 -25.68 3.04 -2.30
C THR A 625 -24.39 2.38 -1.81
N TYR A 626 -23.24 2.72 -2.39
CA TYR A 626 -21.94 2.16 -2.00
C TYR A 626 -20.89 3.26 -1.81
N PHE A 627 -19.93 2.99 -0.92
CA PHE A 627 -18.67 3.71 -0.92
C PHE A 627 -17.85 3.26 -2.13
N ILE A 628 -17.56 4.19 -3.04
CA ILE A 628 -16.90 3.87 -4.32
C ILE A 628 -15.49 3.33 -4.10
N ASP A 629 -14.80 3.84 -3.09
CA ASP A 629 -13.39 3.58 -2.81
C ASP A 629 -13.11 2.14 -2.35
N ASP A 630 -14.13 1.47 -1.81
CA ASP A 630 -13.94 0.22 -1.08
C ASP A 630 -15.01 -0.85 -1.41
N GLY A 631 -16.19 -0.43 -1.90
CA GLY A 631 -17.23 -1.37 -2.31
C GLY A 631 -18.16 -1.83 -1.19
N HIS A 632 -18.05 -1.30 0.03
CA HIS A 632 -19.06 -1.51 1.08
C HIS A 632 -20.30 -0.62 0.88
N LEU A 633 -21.40 -1.01 1.51
CA LEU A 633 -22.63 -0.21 1.52
C LEU A 633 -22.38 1.14 2.19
N SER A 634 -22.89 2.19 1.56
CA SER A 634 -23.02 3.50 2.19
C SER A 634 -24.10 3.45 3.29
N PRO A 635 -24.27 4.54 4.09
CA PRO A 635 -25.40 4.64 5.01
C PRO A 635 -26.77 4.49 4.36
N PHE A 636 -26.91 4.90 3.09
CA PHE A 636 -28.16 4.77 2.35
C PHE A 636 -28.30 3.37 1.74
N GLY A 637 -27.22 2.74 1.27
CA GLY A 637 -27.25 1.32 0.87
C GLY A 637 -27.68 0.41 2.03
N ALA A 638 -27.08 0.60 3.21
CA ALA A 638 -27.46 -0.11 4.43
C ALA A 638 -28.92 0.14 4.83
N GLN A 639 -29.42 1.37 4.64
CA GLN A 639 -30.84 1.69 4.84
C GLN A 639 -31.75 0.93 3.86
N VAL A 640 -31.38 0.85 2.57
CA VAL A 640 -32.14 0.12 1.55
C VAL A 640 -32.22 -1.37 1.89
N VAL A 641 -31.09 -1.98 2.23
CA VAL A 641 -31.02 -3.41 2.60
C VAL A 641 -31.80 -3.66 3.89
N GLY A 642 -31.59 -2.86 4.94
CA GLY A 642 -32.32 -3.02 6.21
C GLY A 642 -33.82 -2.83 6.06
N ALA A 643 -34.26 -1.90 5.20
CA ALA A 643 -35.67 -1.73 4.87
C ALA A 643 -36.25 -2.96 4.16
N LEU A 644 -35.53 -3.50 3.15
CA LEU A 644 -35.95 -4.67 2.41
C LEU A 644 -36.10 -5.91 3.30
N ILE A 645 -35.15 -6.15 4.21
CA ILE A 645 -35.22 -7.26 5.16
C ILE A 645 -36.38 -7.07 6.14
N SER A 646 -36.57 -5.86 6.65
CA SER A 646 -37.68 -5.57 7.56
C SER A 646 -39.04 -5.77 6.89
N ASP A 647 -39.19 -5.32 5.63
CA ASP A 647 -40.40 -5.53 4.83
C ASP A 647 -40.71 -7.02 4.67
N GLU A 648 -39.68 -7.84 4.45
CA GLU A 648 -39.84 -9.29 4.28
C GLU A 648 -40.21 -9.99 5.60
N ILE A 649 -39.65 -9.52 6.72
CA ILE A 649 -40.00 -9.98 8.07
C ILE A 649 -41.45 -9.64 8.42
N GLU A 650 -41.91 -8.42 8.11
CA GLU A 650 -43.28 -7.97 8.41
C GLU A 650 -44.36 -8.70 7.57
N LYS A 651 -44.01 -9.14 6.36
CA LYS A 651 -44.93 -9.87 5.46
C LYS A 651 -45.19 -11.31 5.89
N ARG A 652 -44.30 -11.93 6.66
CA ARG A 652 -44.28 -13.37 6.96
C ARG A 652 -44.60 -13.68 8.41
#